data_AF-D3AXW1-F1
#
_entry.id   AF-D3AXW1-F1
#
_cell.length_a   1.000
_cell.length_b   1.000
_cell.length_c   1.000
_cell.angle_alpha   90.00
_cell.angle_beta   90.00
_cell.angle_gamma   90.00
#
_symmetry.space_group_name_H-M   'P 1'
#
loop_
_entity.id
_entity.type
_entity.pdbx_description
1 polymer ?
#
loop_
_entity_poly.entity_id
_entity_poly.type
_entity_poly.pdbx_seq_one_letter_code
_entity_poly.pdbx_strand_id
1 'polypeptide(L)'
;MNQKKSGGSSNAGGAYYGSSGGSLPLRSMSSLAGETILAFFNWSLVVEYISIIWFYPMGFMGFTGMEAFLVMMFTPILLFGFVRHFLGGKTGVLVRMAALLVALAALYPYDINDPKSVEKHELILWKNPHVTKTVFVGIGLALDWLCQCRAFIANAGSNQRRERVAFSYMMAIVFHALIRLPYLSVNPFMTWKNWIVFGAALVVFAAVVLLRESTEESERRRPVMEDASSPLTTGIGFGGVLFMSQLFLSTYGVIPRWLNLGPYPAGILVIVAMIAGVVISKKTSMLTSRNTLIFMVVVGALYGFCSGTVPTAVGLFGLVLGCILVSYTMALWNVIIEKMSNTQRPVSMFIYAFITYTILLFWAIYVVSYKFVPWYLGSTLLRERHQTMVIAGILAMGAGALNFDSERGPSSPKKDSRHSSIVSYPPREVFYGMFVGLVLLLLFSVNRNLSHPTQAAVAGNHYERIVTPTSVENIPPTEIKSMIWTIHFGYDNYGRNSFPNITDAIRSHGANVIGLLESDLSRIMTSNRDLVEWLASELHMHSDFGPAPSQNTWGCALLSIFPIESSKHVILPSPEGELACLIDAIIRVDGVAVNVIVTHFGNTEDKLDRKLQAEGAAAIVSSNNNMPTVFLSYITEKTGGDNYKTLLAAGLEDTTTLKRYCEYVFYRGLEMTKFERWSCGEISDTEGQLTNFKIKKSASGDATN
;
A
#
# COMPACT_ATOMS: atom_id res chain seq x y z
N MET A 1 -56.18 -48.41 -63.06
CA MET A 1 -56.21 -47.15 -62.28
C MET A 1 -54.79 -46.59 -62.25
N ASN A 2 -54.60 -45.46 -62.95
CA ASN A 2 -53.42 -44.59 -63.21
C ASN A 2 -52.12 -44.81 -62.38
N GLN A 3 -50.94 -45.03 -62.98
CA GLN A 3 -49.95 -44.04 -63.51
C GLN A 3 -49.57 -42.96 -62.47
N LYS A 4 -48.31 -42.58 -62.21
CA LYS A 4 -47.08 -42.54 -63.02
C LYS A 4 -45.86 -42.19 -62.14
N LYS A 5 -44.66 -42.56 -62.58
CA LYS A 5 -43.34 -42.04 -62.15
C LYS A 5 -43.17 -40.56 -62.53
N SER A 6 -42.42 -39.80 -61.72
CA SER A 6 -41.44 -38.81 -62.21
C SER A 6 -40.39 -38.51 -61.15
N GLY A 7 -39.11 -38.70 -61.52
CA GLY A 7 -37.97 -38.24 -60.74
C GLY A 7 -37.70 -36.75 -60.91
N GLY A 8 -36.93 -36.20 -59.97
CA GLY A 8 -36.37 -34.87 -60.03
C GLY A 8 -35.24 -34.76 -59.01
N SER A 9 -34.00 -34.87 -59.49
CA SER A 9 -32.81 -34.49 -58.74
C SER A 9 -32.75 -32.96 -58.63
N SER A 10 -32.54 -32.44 -57.42
CA SER A 10 -31.89 -31.14 -57.25
C SER A 10 -30.95 -31.21 -56.04
N ASN A 11 -29.67 -31.33 -56.36
CA ASN A 11 -28.57 -30.88 -55.52
C ASN A 11 -28.79 -29.43 -55.06
N ALA A 12 -28.24 -29.14 -53.87
CA ALA A 12 -27.69 -27.87 -53.39
C ALA A 12 -28.37 -27.35 -52.13
N GLY A 13 -27.70 -27.59 -51.01
CA GLY A 13 -28.04 -27.07 -49.69
C GLY A 13 -27.06 -27.62 -48.67
N GLY A 14 -25.75 -27.45 -48.92
CA GLY A 14 -24.72 -27.76 -47.96
C GLY A 14 -24.99 -26.99 -46.67
N ALA A 15 -25.40 -27.72 -45.63
CA ALA A 15 -25.42 -27.19 -44.29
C ALA A 15 -23.97 -26.89 -43.92
N TYR A 16 -23.64 -25.60 -43.91
CA TYR A 16 -22.44 -25.04 -43.32
C TYR A 16 -22.28 -25.59 -41.90
N TYR A 17 -21.47 -26.63 -41.73
CA TYR A 17 -20.70 -26.83 -40.50
C TYR A 17 -19.66 -25.71 -40.47
N GLY A 18 -20.13 -24.51 -40.11
CA GLY A 18 -19.28 -23.36 -39.84
C GLY A 18 -18.50 -23.60 -38.55
N SER A 19 -17.19 -23.67 -38.69
CA SER A 19 -16.19 -23.65 -37.62
C SER A 19 -16.50 -22.57 -36.56
N SER A 20 -17.05 -22.96 -35.40
CA SER A 20 -17.30 -22.07 -34.27
C SER A 20 -16.46 -22.40 -33.03
N GLY A 21 -15.47 -23.29 -33.16
CA GLY A 21 -14.58 -23.67 -32.05
C GLY A 21 -13.62 -22.56 -31.58
N GLY A 22 -13.34 -21.54 -32.41
CA GLY A 22 -12.38 -20.48 -32.10
C GLY A 22 -12.96 -19.19 -31.50
N SER A 23 -14.28 -18.96 -31.56
CA SER A 23 -14.89 -17.66 -31.22
C SER A 23 -15.32 -17.50 -29.76
N LEU A 24 -15.57 -18.61 -29.06
CA LEU A 24 -16.01 -18.61 -27.65
C LEU A 24 -14.90 -18.21 -26.67
N PRO A 25 -13.65 -18.71 -26.77
CA PRO A 25 -12.57 -18.32 -25.87
C PRO A 25 -12.22 -16.84 -26.01
N LEU A 26 -12.14 -16.32 -27.24
CA LEU A 26 -11.75 -14.94 -27.52
C LEU A 26 -12.75 -13.93 -26.95
N ARG A 27 -14.07 -14.18 -27.10
CA ARG A 27 -15.11 -13.33 -26.51
C ARG A 27 -15.10 -13.36 -24.99
N SER A 28 -14.92 -14.55 -24.40
CA SER A 28 -14.81 -14.68 -22.93
C SER A 28 -13.58 -13.94 -22.40
N MET A 29 -12.46 -13.98 -23.12
CA MET A 29 -11.24 -13.25 -22.77
C MET A 29 -11.43 -11.74 -22.88
N SER A 30 -12.07 -11.23 -23.95
CA SER A 30 -12.30 -9.79 -24.09
C SER A 30 -13.23 -9.23 -23.01
N SER A 31 -14.31 -9.94 -22.68
CA SER A 31 -15.21 -9.51 -21.61
C SER A 31 -14.54 -9.56 -20.24
N LEU A 32 -13.73 -10.59 -19.96
CA LEU A 32 -12.94 -10.67 -18.74
C LEU A 32 -11.94 -9.52 -18.65
N ALA A 33 -11.19 -9.25 -19.73
CA ALA A 33 -10.22 -8.15 -19.77
C ALA A 33 -10.88 -6.79 -19.55
N GLY A 34 -12.02 -6.51 -20.21
CA GLY A 34 -12.78 -5.27 -20.01
C GLY A 34 -13.22 -5.09 -18.55
N GLU A 35 -13.77 -6.13 -17.94
CA GLU A 35 -14.21 -6.10 -16.54
C GLU A 35 -13.01 -5.94 -15.57
N THR A 36 -11.88 -6.62 -15.84
CA THR A 36 -10.64 -6.47 -15.07
C THR A 36 -10.07 -5.05 -15.16
N ILE A 37 -10.11 -4.40 -16.32
CA ILE A 37 -9.62 -3.02 -16.46
C ILE A 37 -10.47 -2.06 -15.61
N LEU A 38 -11.80 -2.14 -15.70
CA LEU A 38 -12.66 -1.28 -14.87
C LEU A 38 -12.49 -1.59 -13.37
N ALA A 39 -12.37 -2.87 -13.00
CA ALA A 39 -12.10 -3.29 -11.63
C ALA A 39 -10.72 -2.82 -11.13
N PHE A 40 -9.72 -2.74 -12.00
CA PHE A 40 -8.39 -2.22 -11.66
C PHE A 40 -8.45 -0.75 -11.26
N PHE A 41 -9.09 0.10 -12.09
CA PHE A 41 -9.26 1.51 -11.72
C PHE A 41 -10.11 1.68 -10.47
N ASN A 42 -11.19 0.89 -10.33
CA ASN A 42 -11.99 0.87 -9.11
C ASN A 42 -11.14 0.57 -7.87
N TRP A 43 -10.41 -0.55 -7.89
CA TRP A 43 -9.57 -0.98 -6.77
C TRP A 43 -8.46 0.03 -6.46
N SER A 44 -7.82 0.58 -7.49
CA SER A 44 -6.84 1.64 -7.32
C SER A 44 -7.44 2.87 -6.66
N LEU A 45 -8.66 3.29 -7.01
CA LEU A 45 -9.32 4.40 -6.31
C LEU A 45 -9.66 4.05 -4.86
N VAL A 46 -10.12 2.82 -4.58
CA VAL A 46 -10.37 2.34 -3.21
C VAL A 46 -9.09 2.43 -2.34
N VAL A 47 -7.92 2.09 -2.90
CA VAL A 47 -6.63 2.16 -2.22
C VAL A 47 -6.14 3.60 -2.03
N GLU A 48 -6.18 4.42 -3.08
CA GLU A 48 -5.62 5.79 -3.08
C GLU A 48 -6.53 6.79 -2.33
N TYR A 49 -7.84 6.57 -2.31
CA TYR A 49 -8.76 7.54 -1.73
C TYR A 49 -8.57 7.73 -0.22
N ILE A 50 -8.17 6.68 0.49
CA ILE A 50 -7.86 6.78 1.92
C ILE A 50 -6.67 7.72 2.12
N SER A 51 -5.60 7.65 1.33
CA SER A 51 -4.48 8.58 1.54
C SER A 51 -4.80 10.02 1.16
N ILE A 52 -5.70 10.22 0.19
CA ILE A 52 -6.24 11.54 -0.14
C ILE A 52 -7.02 12.13 1.05
N ILE A 53 -7.86 11.34 1.72
CA ILE A 53 -8.59 11.80 2.92
C ILE A 53 -7.61 12.14 4.05
N TRP A 54 -6.61 11.28 4.29
CA TRP A 54 -5.75 11.36 5.47
C TRP A 54 -4.57 12.34 5.37
N PHE A 55 -4.35 13.00 4.24
CA PHE A 55 -3.31 14.03 4.09
C PHE A 55 -3.35 15.10 5.19
N TYR A 56 -4.46 15.82 5.34
CA TYR A 56 -4.59 16.84 6.38
C TYR A 56 -4.65 16.28 7.80
N PRO A 57 -5.41 15.21 8.09
CA PRO A 57 -5.40 14.59 9.41
C PRO A 57 -4.01 14.17 9.90
N MET A 58 -3.15 13.68 9.00
CA MET A 58 -1.76 13.35 9.33
C MET A 58 -0.91 14.61 9.57
N GLY A 59 -0.98 15.61 8.69
CA GLY A 59 -0.18 16.84 8.85
C GLY A 59 -0.57 17.69 10.06
N PHE A 60 -1.87 17.79 10.39
CA PHE A 60 -2.33 18.51 11.59
C PHE A 60 -2.35 17.65 12.84
N MET A 61 -2.04 16.35 12.72
CA MET A 61 -2.04 15.40 13.82
C MET A 61 -3.36 15.48 14.63
N GLY A 62 -4.49 15.32 13.95
CA GLY A 62 -5.82 15.44 14.55
C GLY A 62 -6.99 15.38 13.56
N PHE A 63 -8.22 15.43 14.08
CA PHE A 63 -9.43 15.44 13.24
C PHE A 63 -9.59 16.78 12.51
N THR A 64 -9.75 16.73 11.18
CA THR A 64 -9.84 17.95 10.34
C THR A 64 -11.19 18.14 9.67
N GLY A 65 -12.07 17.14 9.74
CA GLY A 65 -13.32 17.08 9.00
C GLY A 65 -13.19 16.41 7.63
N MET A 66 -11.97 16.25 7.12
CA MET A 66 -11.70 15.47 5.90
C MET A 66 -12.18 14.02 6.04
N GLU A 67 -12.11 13.46 7.24
CA GLU A 67 -12.52 12.09 7.56
C GLU A 67 -13.98 11.81 7.18
N ALA A 68 -14.83 12.86 7.17
CA ALA A 68 -16.23 12.75 6.75
C ALA A 68 -16.39 12.29 5.29
N PHE A 69 -15.39 12.55 4.42
CA PHE A 69 -15.38 12.09 3.04
C PHE A 69 -15.31 10.57 2.91
N LEU A 70 -14.97 9.83 3.98
CA LEU A 70 -15.10 8.37 4.02
C LEU A 70 -16.52 7.90 3.69
N VAL A 71 -17.55 8.74 3.91
CA VAL A 71 -18.95 8.45 3.54
C VAL A 71 -19.12 8.10 2.05
N MET A 72 -18.21 8.55 1.17
CA MET A 72 -18.24 8.19 -0.26
C MET A 72 -18.09 6.67 -0.49
N MET A 73 -17.45 5.94 0.44
CA MET A 73 -17.35 4.48 0.38
C MET A 73 -18.68 3.77 0.70
N PHE A 74 -19.65 4.47 1.31
CA PHE A 74 -20.90 3.91 1.81
C PHE A 74 -22.01 3.93 0.74
N THR A 75 -21.75 4.43 -0.46
CA THR A 75 -22.77 4.52 -1.52
C THR A 75 -23.51 3.22 -1.83
N PRO A 76 -22.96 1.99 -1.68
CA PRO A 76 -23.72 0.78 -1.94
C PRO A 76 -24.96 0.58 -1.05
N ILE A 77 -25.09 1.33 0.05
CA ILE A 77 -26.33 1.40 0.85
C ILE A 77 -27.51 1.93 0.01
N LEU A 78 -27.23 2.73 -1.03
CA LEU A 78 -28.23 3.26 -1.97
C LEU A 78 -28.75 2.21 -2.99
N LEU A 79 -28.28 0.96 -2.94
CA LEU A 79 -28.73 -0.13 -3.84
C LEU A 79 -30.10 -0.72 -3.44
N PHE A 80 -31.09 0.14 -3.23
CA PHE A 80 -32.49 -0.24 -3.03
C PHE A 80 -33.36 0.16 -4.22
N GLY A 81 -34.52 -0.51 -4.36
CA GLY A 81 -35.57 -0.13 -5.30
C GLY A 81 -35.09 0.15 -6.73
N PHE A 82 -35.43 1.35 -7.24
CA PHE A 82 -35.14 1.79 -8.60
C PHE A 82 -33.64 1.87 -8.91
N VAL A 83 -32.81 2.41 -8.01
CA VAL A 83 -31.37 2.60 -8.22
C VAL A 83 -30.69 1.26 -8.54
N ARG A 84 -31.01 0.21 -7.77
CA ARG A 84 -30.51 -1.13 -8.02
C ARG A 84 -30.86 -1.59 -9.43
N HIS A 85 -32.08 -1.39 -9.91
CA HIS A 85 -32.51 -1.85 -11.23
C HIS A 85 -31.91 -1.01 -12.36
N PHE A 86 -31.90 0.31 -12.20
CA PHE A 86 -31.40 1.28 -13.18
C PHE A 86 -29.92 1.08 -13.52
N LEU A 87 -29.08 0.79 -12.53
CA LEU A 87 -27.64 0.56 -12.72
C LEU A 87 -27.31 -0.81 -13.35
N GLY A 88 -28.31 -1.51 -13.89
CA GLY A 88 -28.12 -2.78 -14.60
C GLY A 88 -27.65 -2.64 -16.05
N GLY A 89 -27.07 -3.74 -16.55
CA GLY A 89 -26.68 -3.87 -17.95
C GLY A 89 -25.75 -2.74 -18.42
N LYS A 90 -26.11 -2.14 -19.56
CA LYS A 90 -25.32 -1.10 -20.24
C LYS A 90 -25.25 0.21 -19.46
N THR A 91 -26.31 0.57 -18.75
CA THR A 91 -26.36 1.80 -17.94
C THR A 91 -25.29 1.78 -16.85
N GLY A 92 -25.14 0.65 -16.16
CA GLY A 92 -24.08 0.47 -15.16
C GLY A 92 -22.69 0.69 -15.76
N VAL A 93 -22.41 0.12 -16.94
CA VAL A 93 -21.12 0.30 -17.63
C VAL A 93 -20.86 1.77 -18.00
N LEU A 94 -21.87 2.50 -18.49
CA LEU A 94 -21.75 3.92 -18.82
C LEU A 94 -21.50 4.79 -17.58
N VAL A 95 -22.20 4.51 -16.47
CA VAL A 95 -21.99 5.23 -15.21
C VAL A 95 -20.58 4.98 -14.69
N ARG A 96 -20.09 3.73 -14.70
CA ARG A 96 -18.71 3.40 -14.33
C ARG A 96 -17.69 4.14 -15.18
N MET A 97 -17.87 4.14 -16.50
CA MET A 97 -16.98 4.86 -17.42
C MET A 97 -16.92 6.36 -17.07
N ALA A 98 -18.07 7.02 -16.94
CA ALA A 98 -18.12 8.44 -16.60
C ALA A 98 -17.50 8.74 -15.23
N ALA A 99 -17.81 7.92 -14.23
CA ALA A 99 -17.31 8.06 -12.86
C ALA A 99 -15.78 7.92 -12.77
N LEU A 100 -15.21 6.92 -13.45
CA LEU A 100 -13.77 6.72 -13.50
C LEU A 100 -13.06 7.85 -14.26
N LEU A 101 -13.66 8.38 -15.34
CA LEU A 101 -13.12 9.53 -16.06
C LEU A 101 -13.12 10.80 -15.20
N VAL A 102 -14.15 11.02 -14.38
CA VAL A 102 -14.19 12.14 -13.42
C VAL A 102 -13.08 11.99 -12.38
N ALA A 103 -12.89 10.80 -11.81
CA ALA A 103 -11.82 10.56 -10.83
C ALA A 103 -10.43 10.76 -11.44
N LEU A 104 -10.18 10.21 -12.64
CA LEU A 104 -8.90 10.38 -13.34
C LEU A 104 -8.62 11.84 -13.72
N ALA A 105 -9.65 12.58 -14.14
CA ALA A 105 -9.52 14.02 -14.40
C ALA A 105 -9.17 14.81 -13.13
N ALA A 106 -9.75 14.45 -11.98
CA ALA A 106 -9.45 15.08 -10.70
C ALA A 106 -8.05 14.72 -10.16
N LEU A 107 -7.51 13.56 -10.54
CA LEU A 107 -6.14 13.15 -10.21
C LEU A 107 -5.08 13.76 -11.12
N TYR A 108 -5.49 14.32 -12.27
CA TYR A 108 -4.56 14.86 -13.25
C TYR A 108 -3.71 15.99 -12.65
N PRO A 109 -2.36 15.86 -12.63
CA PRO A 109 -1.49 16.89 -12.06
C PRO A 109 -1.61 18.20 -12.83
N TYR A 110 -1.73 19.31 -12.10
CA TYR A 110 -1.75 20.66 -12.64
C TYR A 110 -0.85 21.60 -11.83
N ASP A 111 -0.39 22.66 -12.49
CA ASP A 111 0.47 23.67 -11.89
C ASP A 111 -0.35 24.69 -11.09
N ILE A 112 0.18 25.08 -9.93
CA ILE A 112 -0.45 26.07 -9.05
C ILE A 112 0.22 27.41 -9.34
N ASN A 113 -0.45 28.26 -10.13
CA ASN A 113 0.11 29.51 -10.62
C ASN A 113 0.35 30.56 -9.52
N ASP A 114 -0.49 30.59 -8.47
CA ASP A 114 -0.33 31.48 -7.32
C ASP A 114 -0.45 30.71 -5.98
N PRO A 115 0.66 30.19 -5.45
CA PRO A 115 0.74 29.52 -4.15
C PRO A 115 0.15 30.30 -2.97
N LYS A 116 0.21 31.64 -3.01
CA LYS A 116 -0.24 32.50 -1.90
C LYS A 116 -1.77 32.60 -1.83
N SER A 117 -2.45 32.32 -2.94
CA SER A 117 -3.91 32.30 -3.03
C SER A 117 -4.54 31.02 -2.48
N VAL A 118 -3.74 29.99 -2.19
CA VAL A 118 -4.22 28.68 -1.74
C VAL A 118 -4.51 28.67 -0.24
N GLU A 119 -5.79 28.48 0.11
CA GLU A 119 -6.23 28.32 1.49
C GLU A 119 -5.96 26.87 1.96
N LYS A 120 -4.76 26.62 2.50
CA LYS A 120 -4.29 25.27 2.90
C LYS A 120 -4.99 24.69 4.14
N HIS A 121 -5.70 25.49 4.92
CA HIS A 121 -6.22 25.10 6.24
C HIS A 121 -7.76 25.03 6.29
N GLU A 122 -8.44 25.40 5.20
CA GLU A 122 -9.89 25.49 5.16
C GLU A 122 -10.48 24.47 4.18
N LEU A 123 -11.65 23.93 4.54
CA LEU A 123 -12.43 23.00 3.72
C LEU A 123 -13.23 23.74 2.64
N ILE A 124 -12.54 24.54 1.83
CA ILE A 124 -13.18 25.36 0.79
C ILE A 124 -12.92 24.77 -0.58
N LEU A 125 -14.01 24.38 -1.25
CA LEU A 125 -13.99 23.89 -2.62
C LEU A 125 -13.39 24.97 -3.55
N TRP A 126 -12.58 24.54 -4.53
CA TRP A 126 -11.87 25.33 -5.53
C TRP A 126 -10.71 26.19 -5.03
N LYS A 127 -10.80 26.74 -3.81
CA LYS A 127 -9.68 27.49 -3.20
C LYS A 127 -8.62 26.58 -2.59
N ASN A 128 -9.05 25.44 -2.07
CA ASN A 128 -8.17 24.39 -1.63
C ASN A 128 -8.10 23.29 -2.72
N PRO A 129 -6.95 23.15 -3.41
CA PRO A 129 -6.79 22.18 -4.50
C PRO A 129 -6.94 20.75 -4.00
N HIS A 130 -6.45 20.45 -2.80
CA HIS A 130 -6.54 19.11 -2.21
C HIS A 130 -7.98 18.73 -1.84
N VAL A 131 -8.75 19.67 -1.28
CA VAL A 131 -10.19 19.47 -1.00
C VAL A 131 -10.96 19.24 -2.30
N THR A 132 -10.67 20.03 -3.34
CA THR A 132 -11.28 19.87 -4.67
C THR A 132 -11.00 18.49 -5.25
N LYS A 133 -9.74 18.06 -5.24
CA LYS A 133 -9.32 16.70 -5.62
C LYS A 133 -10.09 15.65 -4.82
N THR A 134 -10.18 15.80 -3.50
CA THR A 134 -10.87 14.86 -2.60
C THR A 134 -12.35 14.71 -2.95
N VAL A 135 -13.03 15.81 -3.25
CA VAL A 135 -14.45 15.82 -3.62
C VAL A 135 -14.68 15.09 -4.94
N PHE A 136 -13.95 15.44 -6.01
CA PHE A 136 -14.20 14.86 -7.33
C PHE A 136 -13.69 13.42 -7.47
N VAL A 137 -12.56 13.07 -6.86
CA VAL A 137 -12.13 11.68 -6.74
C VAL A 137 -13.15 10.88 -5.93
N GLY A 138 -13.66 11.46 -4.84
CA GLY A 138 -14.71 10.87 -4.01
C GLY A 138 -16.01 10.61 -4.77
N ILE A 139 -16.49 11.55 -5.58
CA ILE A 139 -17.68 11.39 -6.42
C ILE A 139 -17.47 10.27 -7.46
N GLY A 140 -16.31 10.26 -8.13
CA GLY A 140 -15.99 9.22 -9.10
C GLY A 140 -15.91 7.84 -8.46
N LEU A 141 -15.25 7.72 -7.30
CA LEU A 141 -15.21 6.48 -6.53
C LEU A 141 -16.61 6.06 -6.08
N ALA A 142 -17.39 6.97 -5.49
CA ALA A 142 -18.74 6.73 -4.99
C ALA A 142 -19.67 6.11 -6.06
N LEU A 143 -19.65 6.65 -7.28
CA LEU A 143 -20.51 6.20 -8.38
C LEU A 143 -20.04 4.89 -9.01
N ASP A 144 -18.73 4.72 -9.22
CA ASP A 144 -18.19 3.47 -9.76
C ASP A 144 -18.28 2.32 -8.72
N TRP A 145 -17.99 2.60 -7.45
CA TRP A 145 -18.13 1.65 -6.34
C TRP A 145 -19.57 1.17 -6.17
N LEU A 146 -20.54 2.07 -6.27
CA LEU A 146 -21.97 1.72 -6.29
C LEU A 146 -22.29 0.70 -7.39
N CYS A 147 -21.75 0.91 -8.60
CA CYS A 147 -21.96 0.01 -9.74
C CYS A 147 -21.19 -1.32 -9.59
N GLN A 148 -19.97 -1.29 -9.07
CA GLN A 148 -19.16 -2.49 -8.79
C GLN A 148 -19.81 -3.36 -7.72
N CYS A 149 -20.30 -2.77 -6.62
CA CYS A 149 -21.05 -3.48 -5.59
C CYS A 149 -22.39 -4.03 -6.11
N ARG A 150 -23.06 -3.34 -7.03
CA ARG A 150 -24.23 -3.89 -7.74
C ARG A 150 -23.87 -5.16 -8.51
N ALA A 151 -22.69 -5.19 -9.16
CA ALA A 151 -22.20 -6.36 -9.86
C ALA A 151 -21.90 -7.54 -8.91
N PHE A 152 -21.39 -7.27 -7.69
CA PHE A 152 -21.19 -8.30 -6.67
C PHE A 152 -22.49 -8.94 -6.19
N ILE A 153 -23.57 -8.15 -6.02
CA ILE A 153 -24.89 -8.66 -5.56
C ILE A 153 -25.81 -9.11 -6.70
N ALA A 154 -25.32 -9.12 -7.95
CA ALA A 154 -26.13 -9.48 -9.09
C ALA A 154 -26.39 -11.00 -9.10
N ASN A 155 -27.61 -11.41 -8.71
CA ASN A 155 -28.07 -12.79 -8.81
C ASN A 155 -28.44 -13.12 -10.26
N ALA A 156 -27.43 -13.31 -11.10
CA ALA A 156 -27.60 -13.70 -12.50
C ALA A 156 -27.96 -15.19 -12.63
N GLY A 157 -28.75 -15.54 -13.64
CA GLY A 157 -29.09 -16.93 -13.99
C GLY A 157 -27.88 -17.83 -14.19
N SER A 158 -26.82 -17.26 -14.78
CA SER A 158 -25.58 -17.95 -15.10
C SER A 158 -24.52 -17.74 -14.01
N ASN A 159 -23.97 -18.86 -13.48
CA ASN A 159 -22.80 -18.85 -12.59
C ASN A 159 -21.61 -18.11 -13.22
N GLN A 160 -21.51 -18.18 -14.54
CA GLN A 160 -20.41 -17.64 -15.33
C GLN A 160 -20.23 -16.13 -15.14
N ARG A 161 -21.30 -15.33 -15.09
CA ARG A 161 -21.18 -13.87 -14.93
C ARG A 161 -20.66 -13.50 -13.54
N ARG A 162 -21.14 -14.17 -12.50
CA ARG A 162 -20.69 -13.96 -11.12
C ARG A 162 -19.22 -14.34 -10.94
N GLU A 163 -18.84 -15.53 -11.42
CA GLU A 163 -17.45 -15.99 -11.40
C GLU A 163 -16.56 -15.04 -12.21
N ARG A 164 -17.03 -14.53 -13.37
CA ARG A 164 -16.32 -13.49 -14.12
C ARG A 164 -16.04 -12.25 -13.29
N VAL A 165 -17.05 -11.70 -12.59
CA VAL A 165 -16.85 -10.52 -11.74
C VAL A 165 -15.84 -10.80 -10.62
N ALA A 166 -15.94 -11.95 -9.95
CA ALA A 166 -15.02 -12.34 -8.89
C ALA A 166 -13.58 -12.48 -9.38
N PHE A 167 -13.34 -13.26 -10.44
CA PHE A 167 -12.01 -13.41 -11.02
C PHE A 167 -11.48 -12.09 -11.60
N SER A 168 -12.33 -11.26 -12.20
CA SER A 168 -11.90 -9.96 -12.74
C SER A 168 -11.39 -9.03 -11.64
N TYR A 169 -12.09 -9.00 -10.50
CA TYR A 169 -11.72 -8.19 -9.35
C TYR A 169 -10.46 -8.71 -8.65
N MET A 170 -10.32 -10.03 -8.50
CA MET A 170 -9.09 -10.63 -7.99
C MET A 170 -7.88 -10.34 -8.89
N MET A 171 -8.06 -10.44 -10.22
CA MET A 171 -7.02 -10.06 -11.19
C MET A 171 -6.65 -8.58 -11.09
N ALA A 172 -7.64 -7.69 -10.88
CA ALA A 172 -7.42 -6.28 -10.69
C ALA A 172 -6.56 -5.97 -9.45
N ILE A 173 -6.81 -6.67 -8.33
CA ILE A 173 -5.99 -6.53 -7.10
C ILE A 173 -4.55 -7.00 -7.36
N VAL A 174 -4.35 -8.15 -8.01
CA VAL A 174 -3.01 -8.64 -8.36
C VAL A 174 -2.30 -7.67 -9.31
N PHE A 175 -3.00 -7.19 -10.35
CA PHE A 175 -2.45 -6.23 -11.30
C PHE A 175 -2.06 -4.91 -10.64
N HIS A 176 -2.86 -4.43 -9.68
CA HIS A 176 -2.51 -3.26 -8.87
C HIS A 176 -1.21 -3.44 -8.09
N ALA A 177 -0.99 -4.57 -7.43
CA ALA A 177 0.28 -4.82 -6.76
C ALA A 177 1.44 -5.02 -7.75
N LEU A 178 1.19 -5.67 -8.90
CA LEU A 178 2.18 -5.90 -9.95
C LEU A 178 2.67 -4.62 -10.65
N ILE A 179 1.78 -3.67 -10.92
CA ILE A 179 2.15 -2.40 -11.57
C ILE A 179 2.94 -1.50 -10.63
N ARG A 180 2.74 -1.65 -9.31
CA ARG A 180 3.49 -0.91 -8.30
C ARG A 180 4.92 -1.42 -8.12
N LEU A 181 5.21 -2.68 -8.49
CA LEU A 181 6.55 -3.26 -8.42
C LEU A 181 7.59 -2.49 -9.27
N PRO A 182 7.44 -2.26 -10.59
CA PRO A 182 8.40 -1.51 -11.40
C PRO A 182 8.46 0.00 -11.09
N TYR A 183 7.53 0.50 -10.27
CA TYR A 183 7.43 1.90 -9.87
C TYR A 183 7.59 2.08 -8.36
N LEU A 184 8.29 1.14 -7.72
CA LEU A 184 8.73 1.22 -6.32
C LEU A 184 7.59 1.62 -5.39
N SER A 185 6.53 0.81 -5.42
CA SER A 185 5.27 0.99 -4.70
C SER A 185 4.35 2.13 -5.17
N VAL A 186 4.70 2.94 -6.18
CA VAL A 186 3.79 4.01 -6.66
C VAL A 186 2.86 3.45 -7.74
N ASN A 187 1.56 3.79 -7.69
CA ASN A 187 0.64 3.44 -8.77
C ASN A 187 0.68 4.53 -9.86
N PRO A 188 1.27 4.25 -11.03
CA PRO A 188 1.50 5.28 -12.04
C PRO A 188 0.19 5.86 -12.60
N PHE A 189 -0.86 5.05 -12.70
CA PHE A 189 -2.19 5.45 -13.21
C PHE A 189 -2.92 6.45 -12.31
N MET A 190 -2.47 6.63 -11.08
CA MET A 190 -3.08 7.56 -10.11
C MET A 190 -2.17 8.75 -9.80
N THR A 191 -0.96 8.80 -10.38
CA THR A 191 0.07 9.77 -10.02
C THR A 191 0.58 10.57 -11.21
N TRP A 192 0.87 9.94 -12.35
CA TRP A 192 1.57 10.61 -13.44
C TRP A 192 0.67 10.91 -14.63
N LYS A 193 0.82 12.13 -15.16
CA LYS A 193 0.06 12.68 -16.29
C LYS A 193 -0.12 11.70 -17.46
N ASN A 194 0.97 11.15 -17.99
CA ASN A 194 0.92 10.27 -19.16
C ASN A 194 0.14 8.97 -18.88
N TRP A 195 0.29 8.43 -17.67
CA TRP A 195 -0.39 7.22 -17.23
C TRP A 195 -1.87 7.45 -16.95
N ILE A 196 -2.24 8.62 -16.42
CA ILE A 196 -3.64 9.02 -16.22
C ILE A 196 -4.36 9.14 -17.57
N VAL A 197 -3.73 9.79 -18.56
CA VAL A 197 -4.29 9.91 -19.92
C VAL A 197 -4.43 8.53 -20.57
N PHE A 198 -3.40 7.69 -20.47
CA PHE A 198 -3.47 6.32 -20.95
C PHE A 198 -4.57 5.52 -20.24
N GLY A 199 -4.73 5.70 -18.93
CA GLY A 199 -5.76 5.06 -18.14
C GLY A 199 -7.17 5.47 -18.56
N ALA A 200 -7.40 6.76 -18.86
CA ALA A 200 -8.66 7.23 -19.39
C ALA A 200 -9.02 6.55 -20.73
N ALA A 201 -8.04 6.37 -21.62
CA ALA A 201 -8.23 5.62 -22.86
C ALA A 201 -8.57 4.14 -22.62
N LEU A 202 -7.90 3.50 -21.65
CA LEU A 202 -8.20 2.11 -21.26
C LEU A 202 -9.61 1.96 -20.68
N VAL A 203 -10.06 2.90 -19.85
CA VAL A 203 -11.43 2.91 -19.28
C VAL A 203 -12.47 2.98 -20.40
N VAL A 204 -12.28 3.88 -21.38
CA VAL A 204 -13.18 4.01 -22.53
C VAL A 204 -13.17 2.73 -23.37
N PHE A 205 -11.99 2.18 -23.66
CA PHE A 205 -11.86 0.93 -24.41
C PHE A 205 -12.58 -0.23 -23.71
N ALA A 206 -12.35 -0.41 -22.41
CA ALA A 206 -12.99 -1.45 -21.60
C ALA A 206 -14.52 -1.29 -21.58
N ALA A 207 -15.01 -0.07 -21.41
CA ALA A 207 -16.45 0.21 -21.47
C ALA A 207 -17.03 -0.14 -22.85
N VAL A 208 -16.38 0.23 -23.95
CA VAL A 208 -16.83 -0.11 -25.32
C VAL A 208 -16.89 -1.62 -25.53
N VAL A 209 -15.89 -2.38 -25.05
CA VAL A 209 -15.89 -3.85 -25.13
C VAL A 209 -17.11 -4.43 -24.39
N LEU A 210 -17.37 -3.98 -23.17
CA LEU A 210 -18.48 -4.47 -22.35
C LEU A 210 -19.86 -4.05 -22.89
N LEU A 211 -19.97 -2.87 -23.51
CA LEU A 211 -21.22 -2.39 -24.13
C LEU A 211 -21.62 -3.18 -25.39
N ARG A 212 -20.64 -3.78 -26.06
CA ARG A 212 -20.85 -4.63 -27.26
C ARG A 212 -21.27 -6.06 -26.92
N GLU A 213 -21.22 -6.48 -25.66
CA GLU A 213 -21.66 -7.81 -25.23
C GLU A 213 -23.19 -7.94 -25.42
N SER A 214 -23.63 -8.95 -26.19
CA SER A 214 -25.05 -9.19 -26.49
C SER A 214 -25.80 -9.55 -25.21
N THR A 215 -26.88 -8.81 -24.93
CA THR A 215 -27.68 -8.91 -23.69
C THR A 215 -28.61 -10.14 -23.68
N GLU A 216 -28.55 -11.02 -24.68
CA GLU A 216 -29.55 -12.08 -24.92
C GLU A 216 -29.56 -13.20 -23.86
N GLU A 217 -28.52 -13.38 -23.04
CA GLU A 217 -28.51 -14.30 -21.89
C GLU A 217 -28.86 -13.63 -20.54
N SER A 218 -29.14 -12.31 -20.53
CA SER A 218 -28.94 -11.46 -19.35
C SER A 218 -30.03 -11.47 -18.27
N GLU A 219 -31.20 -12.10 -18.46
CA GLU A 219 -32.35 -11.83 -17.56
C GLU A 219 -33.08 -13.03 -16.97
N ARG A 220 -32.58 -14.26 -17.12
CA ARG A 220 -33.14 -15.36 -16.31
C ARG A 220 -32.64 -15.23 -14.87
N ARG A 221 -33.43 -14.68 -13.96
CA ARG A 221 -33.13 -14.71 -12.52
C ARG A 221 -33.17 -16.17 -12.04
N ARG A 222 -32.20 -16.59 -11.23
CA ARG A 222 -32.31 -17.87 -10.52
C ARG A 222 -33.51 -17.82 -9.57
N PRO A 223 -34.24 -18.94 -9.37
CA PRO A 223 -35.14 -19.06 -8.25
C PRO A 223 -34.36 -18.80 -6.96
N VAL A 224 -34.98 -18.08 -6.03
CA VAL A 224 -34.38 -17.77 -4.71
C VAL A 224 -34.06 -19.10 -4.03
N MET A 225 -32.78 -19.33 -3.68
CA MET A 225 -32.42 -20.49 -2.85
C MET A 225 -33.18 -20.41 -1.52
N GLU A 226 -33.71 -21.55 -1.06
CA GLU A 226 -34.38 -21.65 0.26
C GLU A 226 -33.43 -21.28 1.41
N ASP A 227 -32.13 -21.49 1.24
CA ASP A 227 -31.08 -21.14 2.21
C ASP A 227 -30.33 -19.85 1.83
N ALA A 228 -30.97 -18.70 2.07
CA ALA A 228 -30.33 -17.39 1.86
C ALA A 228 -29.20 -17.12 2.86
N SER A 229 -28.07 -16.60 2.38
CA SER A 229 -26.95 -16.22 3.25
C SER A 229 -27.35 -15.08 4.21
N SER A 230 -26.89 -15.17 5.45
CA SER A 230 -27.17 -14.14 6.47
C SER A 230 -26.53 -12.80 6.09
N PRO A 231 -27.30 -11.69 6.05
CA PRO A 231 -26.77 -10.36 5.74
C PRO A 231 -25.71 -9.89 6.74
N LEU A 232 -25.83 -10.28 8.02
CA LEU A 232 -24.91 -9.87 9.09
C LEU A 232 -23.53 -10.48 8.88
N THR A 233 -23.46 -11.81 8.79
CA THR A 233 -22.18 -12.52 8.66
C THR A 233 -21.52 -12.24 7.31
N THR A 234 -22.31 -12.18 6.23
CA THR A 234 -21.82 -11.80 4.90
C THR A 234 -21.31 -10.36 4.88
N GLY A 235 -22.00 -9.43 5.55
CA GLY A 235 -21.56 -8.04 5.68
C GLY A 235 -20.24 -7.91 6.43
N ILE A 236 -20.15 -8.48 7.64
CA ILE A 236 -18.90 -8.51 8.43
C ILE A 236 -17.75 -9.14 7.62
N GLY A 237 -18.04 -10.25 6.93
CA GLY A 237 -17.11 -10.92 6.01
C GLY A 237 -16.58 -10.01 4.92
N PHE A 238 -17.47 -9.32 4.21
CA PHE A 238 -17.09 -8.42 3.12
C PHE A 238 -16.28 -7.22 3.63
N GLY A 239 -16.68 -6.62 4.77
CA GLY A 239 -15.92 -5.54 5.40
C GLY A 239 -14.52 -5.98 5.82
N GLY A 240 -14.38 -7.18 6.38
CA GLY A 240 -13.09 -7.76 6.74
C GLY A 240 -12.21 -8.07 5.52
N VAL A 241 -12.78 -8.67 4.46
CA VAL A 241 -12.04 -8.98 3.22
C VAL A 241 -11.57 -7.69 2.55
N LEU A 242 -12.43 -6.67 2.50
CA LEU A 242 -12.09 -5.37 1.93
C LEU A 242 -10.92 -4.71 2.69
N PHE A 243 -11.02 -4.63 4.02
CA PHE A 243 -9.97 -4.06 4.87
C PHE A 243 -8.64 -4.81 4.72
N MET A 244 -8.65 -6.14 4.86
CA MET A 244 -7.43 -6.96 4.78
C MET A 244 -6.82 -6.94 3.38
N SER A 245 -7.65 -6.82 2.35
CA SER A 245 -7.16 -6.64 0.98
C SER A 245 -6.46 -5.29 0.83
N GLN A 246 -7.02 -4.22 1.39
CA GLN A 246 -6.39 -2.92 1.31
C GLN A 246 -5.09 -2.85 2.14
N LEU A 247 -5.06 -3.52 3.31
CA LEU A 247 -3.88 -3.57 4.16
C LEU A 247 -2.73 -4.36 3.52
N PHE A 248 -2.98 -5.59 3.04
CA PHE A 248 -1.90 -6.50 2.63
C PHE A 248 -1.80 -6.79 1.13
N LEU A 249 -2.85 -6.51 0.35
CA LEU A 249 -2.88 -6.83 -1.10
C LEU A 249 -2.68 -5.61 -1.99
N SER A 250 -2.57 -4.40 -1.44
CA SER A 250 -2.39 -3.19 -2.24
C SER A 250 -0.96 -3.00 -2.77
N THR A 251 0.03 -3.68 -2.20
CA THR A 251 1.44 -3.58 -2.62
C THR A 251 2.20 -4.84 -2.21
N TYR A 252 3.40 -5.02 -2.77
CA TYR A 252 4.31 -6.13 -2.43
C TYR A 252 5.13 -5.87 -1.15
N GLY A 253 5.29 -4.60 -0.75
CA GLY A 253 6.24 -4.17 0.29
C GLY A 253 5.75 -4.25 1.74
N VAL A 254 4.44 -4.28 2.01
CA VAL A 254 3.92 -4.16 3.39
C VAL A 254 4.35 -5.31 4.28
N ILE A 255 4.12 -6.55 3.85
CA ILE A 255 4.46 -7.75 4.61
C ILE A 255 5.96 -7.76 4.99
N PRO A 256 6.91 -7.63 4.05
CA PRO A 256 8.33 -7.61 4.41
C PRO A 256 8.71 -6.40 5.28
N ARG A 257 8.19 -5.20 5.01
CA ARG A 257 8.49 -4.02 5.85
C ARG A 257 8.08 -4.22 7.30
N TRP A 258 6.88 -4.74 7.55
CA TRP A 258 6.39 -5.06 8.90
C TRP A 258 7.23 -6.14 9.61
N LEU A 259 8.03 -6.91 8.87
CA LEU A 259 8.93 -7.95 9.40
C LEU A 259 10.39 -7.46 9.50
N ASN A 260 10.63 -6.17 9.30
CA ASN A 260 11.97 -5.58 9.21
C ASN A 260 12.82 -6.19 8.08
N LEU A 261 12.19 -6.55 6.95
CA LEU A 261 12.84 -7.06 5.76
C LEU A 261 12.75 -6.05 4.61
N GLY A 262 13.71 -6.12 3.69
CA GLY A 262 13.67 -5.36 2.44
C GLY A 262 12.48 -5.80 1.57
N PRO A 263 11.74 -4.85 0.96
CA PRO A 263 10.60 -5.14 0.09
C PRO A 263 11.01 -5.91 -1.17
N TYR A 264 12.22 -5.72 -1.68
CA TYR A 264 12.82 -6.55 -2.71
C TYR A 264 13.99 -7.38 -2.13
N PRO A 265 14.09 -8.69 -2.44
CA PRO A 265 13.20 -9.49 -3.28
C PRO A 265 11.98 -10.09 -2.55
N ALA A 266 11.85 -9.89 -1.23
CA ALA A 266 10.85 -10.58 -0.40
C ALA A 266 9.40 -10.38 -0.89
N GLY A 267 9.06 -9.20 -1.39
CA GLY A 267 7.74 -8.87 -1.94
C GLY A 267 7.38 -9.63 -3.21
N ILE A 268 8.35 -10.20 -3.94
CA ILE A 268 8.06 -11.14 -5.04
C ILE A 268 7.28 -12.34 -4.48
N LEU A 269 7.65 -12.86 -3.32
CA LEU A 269 6.95 -13.97 -2.66
C LEU A 269 5.52 -13.59 -2.29
N VAL A 270 5.29 -12.34 -1.88
CA VAL A 270 3.96 -11.80 -1.62
C VAL A 270 3.11 -11.81 -2.90
N ILE A 271 3.64 -11.35 -4.03
CA ILE A 271 2.92 -11.39 -5.31
C ILE A 271 2.64 -12.85 -5.73
N VAL A 272 3.62 -13.75 -5.62
CA VAL A 272 3.42 -15.18 -5.90
C VAL A 272 2.31 -15.76 -5.03
N ALA A 273 2.25 -15.40 -3.75
CA ALA A 273 1.20 -15.79 -2.83
C ALA A 273 -0.17 -15.23 -3.24
N MET A 274 -0.25 -13.98 -3.71
CA MET A 274 -1.49 -13.42 -4.27
C MET A 274 -1.97 -14.26 -5.46
N ILE A 275 -1.09 -14.57 -6.41
CA ILE A 275 -1.40 -15.42 -7.57
C ILE A 275 -1.85 -16.82 -7.11
N ALA A 276 -1.17 -17.41 -6.13
CA ALA A 276 -1.56 -18.69 -5.55
C ALA A 276 -2.96 -18.64 -4.92
N GLY A 277 -3.32 -17.54 -4.24
CA GLY A 277 -4.66 -17.29 -3.73
C GLY A 277 -5.75 -17.31 -4.82
N VAL A 278 -5.45 -16.76 -6.01
CA VAL A 278 -6.35 -16.85 -7.17
C VAL A 278 -6.58 -18.30 -7.58
N VAL A 279 -5.54 -19.13 -7.55
CA VAL A 279 -5.65 -20.56 -7.89
C VAL A 279 -6.42 -21.34 -6.80
N ILE A 280 -6.17 -21.04 -5.52
CA ILE A 280 -6.81 -21.69 -4.38
C ILE A 280 -8.30 -21.36 -4.28
N SER A 281 -8.74 -20.20 -4.79
CA SER A 281 -10.14 -19.72 -4.74
C SER A 281 -11.20 -20.69 -5.28
N LYS A 282 -10.80 -21.66 -6.11
CA LYS A 282 -11.68 -22.73 -6.62
C LYS A 282 -12.00 -23.81 -5.57
N LYS A 283 -11.21 -23.93 -4.50
CA LYS A 283 -11.39 -24.91 -3.41
C LYS A 283 -12.24 -24.34 -2.28
N THR A 284 -13.47 -23.94 -2.59
CA THR A 284 -14.36 -23.25 -1.64
C THR A 284 -14.61 -24.03 -0.35
N SER A 285 -14.82 -25.36 -0.42
CA SER A 285 -15.06 -26.20 0.76
C SER A 285 -13.94 -26.19 1.80
N MET A 286 -12.68 -26.05 1.34
CA MET A 286 -11.52 -25.90 2.22
C MET A 286 -11.57 -24.52 2.89
N LEU A 287 -11.77 -23.46 2.09
CA LEU A 287 -11.74 -22.07 2.53
C LEU A 287 -12.83 -21.74 3.55
N THR A 288 -14.00 -22.36 3.46
CA THR A 288 -15.15 -22.11 4.34
C THR A 288 -15.15 -22.97 5.60
N SER A 289 -14.13 -23.81 5.82
CA SER A 289 -14.08 -24.74 6.94
C SER A 289 -13.69 -24.05 8.26
N ARG A 290 -14.27 -24.49 9.39
CA ARG A 290 -13.90 -24.00 10.73
C ARG A 290 -12.43 -24.23 11.04
N ASN A 291 -11.88 -25.37 10.62
CA ASN A 291 -10.48 -25.71 10.86
C ASN A 291 -9.54 -24.76 10.11
N THR A 292 -9.88 -24.38 8.88
CA THR A 292 -9.12 -23.37 8.13
C THR A 292 -9.18 -22.00 8.82
N LEU A 293 -10.33 -21.58 9.35
CA LEU A 293 -10.40 -20.34 10.11
C LEU A 293 -9.52 -20.37 11.36
N ILE A 294 -9.59 -21.44 12.17
CA ILE A 294 -8.75 -21.60 13.36
C ILE A 294 -7.26 -21.57 12.97
N PHE A 295 -6.88 -22.29 11.92
CA PHE A 295 -5.52 -22.27 11.39
C PHE A 295 -5.09 -20.85 10.99
N MET A 296 -5.95 -20.10 10.30
CA MET A 296 -5.63 -18.73 9.89
C MET A 296 -5.51 -17.76 11.07
N VAL A 297 -6.29 -17.95 12.14
CA VAL A 297 -6.12 -17.18 13.39
C VAL A 297 -4.77 -17.46 14.03
N VAL A 298 -4.32 -18.73 14.06
CA VAL A 298 -2.98 -19.10 14.54
C VAL A 298 -1.89 -18.49 13.66
N VAL A 299 -2.02 -18.57 12.34
CA VAL A 299 -1.10 -17.95 11.39
C VAL A 299 -1.01 -16.44 11.61
N GLY A 300 -2.14 -15.76 11.79
CA GLY A 300 -2.19 -14.32 12.06
C GLY A 300 -1.53 -13.93 13.37
N ALA A 301 -1.76 -14.71 14.44
CA ALA A 301 -1.12 -14.48 15.72
C ALA A 301 0.41 -14.67 15.65
N LEU A 302 0.87 -15.73 14.97
CA LEU A 302 2.30 -15.98 14.77
C LEU A 302 2.94 -14.91 13.86
N TYR A 303 2.25 -14.46 12.82
CA TYR A 303 2.72 -13.34 11.98
C TYR A 303 2.88 -12.07 12.82
N GLY A 304 1.90 -11.74 13.66
CA GLY A 304 1.98 -10.61 14.59
C GLY A 304 3.16 -10.72 15.57
N PHE A 305 3.44 -11.93 16.08
CA PHE A 305 4.63 -12.17 16.92
C PHE A 305 5.95 -11.96 16.17
N CYS A 306 6.01 -12.31 14.88
CA CYS A 306 7.20 -12.11 14.05
C CYS A 306 7.39 -10.65 13.60
N SER A 307 6.35 -9.82 13.65
CA SER A 307 6.42 -8.44 13.17
C SER A 307 7.32 -7.57 14.07
N GLY A 308 8.19 -6.77 13.45
CA GLY A 308 9.16 -5.91 14.13
C GLY A 308 10.37 -6.60 14.75
N THR A 309 10.65 -7.86 14.37
CA THR A 309 11.70 -8.66 15.01
C THR A 309 13.04 -8.63 14.26
N VAL A 310 14.13 -8.70 15.04
CA VAL A 310 15.51 -8.93 14.56
C VAL A 310 16.05 -10.05 15.46
N PRO A 311 15.96 -11.32 15.02
CA PRO A 311 16.80 -11.76 13.90
C PRO A 311 16.05 -11.99 12.58
N THR A 312 16.76 -11.81 11.46
CA THR A 312 16.27 -12.02 10.09
C THR A 312 15.58 -13.37 9.87
N ALA A 313 16.03 -14.43 10.56
CA ALA A 313 15.40 -15.76 10.47
C ALA A 313 13.94 -15.76 10.94
N VAL A 314 13.62 -15.00 11.99
CA VAL A 314 12.24 -14.83 12.49
C VAL A 314 11.43 -14.02 11.49
N GLY A 315 12.01 -12.96 10.91
CA GLY A 315 11.40 -12.20 9.82
C GLY A 315 11.07 -13.08 8.61
N LEU A 316 11.97 -13.98 8.20
CA LEU A 316 11.73 -14.91 7.09
C LEU A 316 10.62 -15.92 7.39
N PHE A 317 10.53 -16.43 8.62
CA PHE A 317 9.41 -17.27 9.04
C PHE A 317 8.08 -16.48 9.01
N GLY A 318 8.09 -15.25 9.52
CA GLY A 318 6.97 -14.32 9.43
C GLY A 318 6.56 -14.03 7.98
N LEU A 319 7.50 -13.98 7.04
CA LEU A 319 7.22 -13.75 5.62
C LEU A 319 6.40 -14.90 5.03
N VAL A 320 6.71 -16.14 5.39
CA VAL A 320 5.94 -17.32 4.99
C VAL A 320 4.51 -17.24 5.54
N LEU A 321 4.36 -16.88 6.83
CA LEU A 321 3.03 -16.71 7.45
C LEU A 321 2.22 -15.59 6.79
N GLY A 322 2.86 -14.46 6.50
CA GLY A 322 2.26 -13.34 5.76
C GLY A 322 1.81 -13.75 4.36
N CYS A 323 2.61 -14.55 3.64
CA CYS A 323 2.24 -15.11 2.34
C CYS A 323 1.03 -16.05 2.42
N ILE A 324 0.93 -16.89 3.46
CA ILE A 324 -0.25 -17.73 3.70
C ILE A 324 -1.50 -16.88 3.92
N LEU A 325 -1.38 -15.83 4.75
CA LEU A 325 -2.47 -14.89 5.03
C LEU A 325 -2.94 -14.17 3.75
N VAL A 326 -2.00 -13.64 2.97
CA VAL A 326 -2.26 -13.00 1.67
C VAL A 326 -2.97 -13.94 0.70
N SER A 327 -2.52 -15.20 0.60
CA SER A 327 -3.15 -16.21 -0.25
C SER A 327 -4.59 -16.48 0.16
N TYR A 328 -4.83 -16.56 1.48
CA TYR A 328 -6.16 -16.78 2.04
C TYR A 328 -7.10 -15.59 1.80
N THR A 329 -6.67 -14.37 2.11
CA THR A 329 -7.45 -13.15 1.85
C THR A 329 -7.82 -13.02 0.37
N MET A 330 -6.87 -13.29 -0.53
CA MET A 330 -7.14 -13.29 -1.97
C MET A 330 -8.18 -14.35 -2.35
N ALA A 331 -8.04 -15.58 -1.85
CA ALA A 331 -8.95 -16.67 -2.19
C ALA A 331 -10.40 -16.44 -1.70
N LEU A 332 -10.58 -15.70 -0.61
CA LEU A 332 -11.90 -15.41 -0.04
C LEU A 332 -12.76 -14.46 -0.90
N TRP A 333 -12.20 -13.71 -1.85
CA TRP A 333 -12.99 -12.86 -2.75
C TRP A 333 -14.04 -13.64 -3.55
N ASN A 334 -13.70 -14.84 -4.02
CA ASN A 334 -14.65 -15.69 -4.73
C ASN A 334 -15.80 -16.15 -3.81
N VAL A 335 -15.46 -16.58 -2.59
CA VAL A 335 -16.43 -17.05 -1.58
C VAL A 335 -17.37 -15.94 -1.14
N ILE A 336 -16.84 -14.75 -0.85
CA ILE A 336 -17.64 -13.65 -0.33
C ILE A 336 -18.57 -13.07 -1.40
N ILE A 337 -18.11 -12.93 -2.65
CA ILE A 337 -18.96 -12.47 -3.77
C ILE A 337 -20.09 -13.48 -4.02
N GLU A 338 -19.84 -14.78 -3.91
CA GLU A 338 -20.88 -15.80 -3.96
C GLU A 338 -21.94 -15.58 -2.87
N LYS A 339 -21.55 -15.39 -1.61
CA LYS A 339 -22.49 -15.14 -0.51
C LYS A 339 -23.24 -13.81 -0.65
N MET A 340 -22.58 -12.76 -1.12
CA MET A 340 -23.20 -11.47 -1.42
C MET A 340 -24.30 -11.61 -2.49
N SER A 341 -24.04 -12.40 -3.54
CA SER A 341 -25.03 -12.66 -4.61
C SER A 341 -26.25 -13.45 -4.13
N ASN A 342 -26.08 -14.27 -3.08
CA ASN A 342 -27.14 -15.09 -2.48
C ASN A 342 -27.84 -14.41 -1.29
N THR A 343 -27.50 -13.17 -0.96
CA THR A 343 -28.09 -12.44 0.16
C THR A 343 -29.41 -11.76 -0.23
N GLN A 344 -30.47 -11.99 0.54
CA GLN A 344 -31.79 -11.39 0.27
C GLN A 344 -31.90 -9.90 0.66
N ARG A 345 -31.13 -9.44 1.65
CA ARG A 345 -31.13 -8.05 2.16
C ARG A 345 -29.78 -7.36 1.91
N PRO A 346 -29.46 -6.96 0.67
CA PRO A 346 -28.15 -6.40 0.32
C PRO A 346 -27.84 -5.08 1.02
N VAL A 347 -28.84 -4.23 1.26
CA VAL A 347 -28.65 -2.94 1.96
C VAL A 347 -28.16 -3.16 3.39
N SER A 348 -28.82 -4.05 4.15
CA SER A 348 -28.38 -4.40 5.51
C SER A 348 -26.98 -5.00 5.52
N MET A 349 -26.67 -5.87 4.55
CA MET A 349 -25.33 -6.44 4.39
C MET A 349 -24.26 -5.35 4.17
N PHE A 350 -24.52 -4.37 3.31
CA PHE A 350 -23.59 -3.26 3.09
C PHE A 350 -23.43 -2.37 4.32
N ILE A 351 -24.50 -2.11 5.09
CA ILE A 351 -24.41 -1.39 6.37
C ILE A 351 -23.42 -2.10 7.30
N TYR A 352 -23.58 -3.41 7.51
CA TYR A 352 -22.67 -4.18 8.35
C TYR A 352 -21.24 -4.18 7.79
N ALA A 353 -21.06 -4.32 6.48
CA ALA A 353 -19.75 -4.30 5.84
C ALA A 353 -19.00 -2.99 6.06
N PHE A 354 -19.66 -1.84 5.86
CA PHE A 354 -18.98 -0.56 6.01
C PHE A 354 -18.78 -0.16 7.47
N ILE A 355 -19.64 -0.59 8.40
CA ILE A 355 -19.36 -0.47 9.83
C ILE A 355 -18.11 -1.27 10.18
N THR A 356 -18.03 -2.54 9.78
CA THR A 356 -16.85 -3.39 10.03
C THR A 356 -15.58 -2.82 9.40
N TYR A 357 -15.64 -2.42 8.13
CA TYR A 357 -14.51 -1.79 7.43
C TYR A 357 -14.04 -0.52 8.14
N THR A 358 -14.97 0.35 8.54
CA THR A 358 -14.64 1.62 9.22
C THR A 358 -13.97 1.36 10.57
N ILE A 359 -14.51 0.44 11.38
CA ILE A 359 -13.89 0.08 12.67
C ILE A 359 -12.47 -0.42 12.47
N LEU A 360 -12.24 -1.32 11.51
CA LEU A 360 -10.90 -1.87 11.23
C LEU A 360 -9.94 -0.81 10.65
N LEU A 361 -10.44 0.06 9.77
CA LEU A 361 -9.67 1.17 9.19
C LEU A 361 -9.20 2.13 10.29
N PHE A 362 -10.11 2.60 11.14
CA PHE A 362 -9.76 3.47 12.27
C PHE A 362 -8.85 2.78 13.28
N TRP A 363 -9.02 1.46 13.51
CA TRP A 363 -8.05 0.71 14.30
C TRP A 363 -6.66 0.81 13.70
N ALA A 364 -6.48 0.56 12.39
CA ALA A 364 -5.18 0.65 11.71
C ALA A 364 -4.50 2.01 11.84
N ILE A 365 -5.30 3.09 11.88
CA ILE A 365 -4.82 4.45 12.09
C ILE A 365 -4.44 4.66 13.56
N TYR A 366 -5.31 4.27 14.49
CA TYR A 366 -5.13 4.50 15.93
C TYR A 366 -3.93 3.76 16.50
N VAL A 367 -3.50 2.64 15.91
CA VAL A 367 -2.30 1.93 16.36
C VAL A 367 -1.08 2.85 16.44
N VAL A 368 -0.93 3.80 15.51
CA VAL A 368 0.19 4.76 15.46
C VAL A 368 -0.23 6.17 15.87
N SER A 369 -1.44 6.62 15.53
CA SER A 369 -1.90 7.98 15.77
C SER A 369 -2.69 8.15 17.08
N TYR A 370 -2.65 7.17 17.99
CA TYR A 370 -3.49 7.11 19.21
C TYR A 370 -3.46 8.42 20.02
N LYS A 371 -2.33 9.13 20.01
CA LYS A 371 -2.18 10.36 20.78
C LYS A 371 -3.12 11.48 20.33
N PHE A 372 -3.45 11.51 19.04
CA PHE A 372 -4.27 12.54 18.41
C PHE A 372 -5.76 12.20 18.42
N VAL A 373 -6.09 11.07 19.03
CA VAL A 373 -7.44 10.52 19.06
C VAL A 373 -7.97 10.60 20.49
N PRO A 374 -9.18 11.17 20.69
CA PRO A 374 -9.78 11.23 22.00
C PRO A 374 -9.87 9.86 22.69
N TRP A 375 -9.48 9.79 23.97
CA TRP A 375 -9.41 8.54 24.73
C TRP A 375 -10.75 7.77 24.76
N TYR A 376 -11.88 8.49 24.77
CA TYR A 376 -13.22 7.89 24.79
C TYR A 376 -13.60 7.21 23.46
N LEU A 377 -12.83 7.42 22.39
CA LEU A 377 -12.94 6.68 21.13
C LEU A 377 -12.04 5.43 21.12
N GLY A 378 -11.43 5.07 22.26
CA GLY A 378 -10.67 3.84 22.42
C GLY A 378 -9.18 3.94 22.06
N SER A 379 -8.61 5.15 21.94
CA SER A 379 -7.21 5.32 21.54
C SER A 379 -6.22 4.64 22.48
N THR A 380 -6.46 4.64 23.79
CA THR A 380 -5.64 3.93 24.79
C THR A 380 -5.75 2.40 24.68
N LEU A 381 -6.91 1.88 24.27
CA LEU A 381 -7.11 0.45 24.08
C LEU A 381 -6.39 -0.07 22.83
N LEU A 382 -6.38 0.74 21.77
CA LEU A 382 -5.90 0.36 20.44
C LEU A 382 -4.43 0.76 20.19
N ARG A 383 -3.84 1.58 21.06
CA ARG A 383 -2.43 1.97 21.06
C ARG A 383 -1.51 0.77 20.86
N GLU A 384 -0.70 0.79 19.80
CA GLU A 384 0.33 -0.22 19.49
C GLU A 384 -0.21 -1.65 19.25
N ARG A 385 -1.53 -1.82 19.12
CA ARG A 385 -2.21 -3.12 19.00
C ARG A 385 -2.39 -3.59 17.55
N HIS A 386 -1.33 -3.58 16.75
CA HIS A 386 -1.40 -4.08 15.36
C HIS A 386 -1.65 -5.60 15.28
N GLN A 387 -1.13 -6.41 16.21
CA GLN A 387 -1.31 -7.88 16.13
C GLN A 387 -2.79 -8.26 16.31
N THR A 388 -3.46 -7.64 17.28
CA THR A 388 -4.89 -7.91 17.52
C THR A 388 -5.78 -7.31 16.44
N MET A 389 -5.37 -6.22 15.79
CA MET A 389 -6.02 -5.70 14.58
C MET A 389 -6.00 -6.73 13.44
N VAL A 390 -4.84 -7.35 13.18
CA VAL A 390 -4.72 -8.41 12.16
C VAL A 390 -5.62 -9.61 12.50
N ILE A 391 -5.64 -10.03 13.77
CA ILE A 391 -6.53 -11.10 14.24
C ILE A 391 -8.00 -10.70 14.06
N ALA A 392 -8.39 -9.47 14.41
CA ALA A 392 -9.75 -8.97 14.22
C ALA A 392 -10.15 -8.96 12.74
N GLY A 393 -9.25 -8.57 11.83
CA GLY A 393 -9.45 -8.66 10.39
C GLY A 393 -9.66 -10.10 9.90
N ILE A 394 -8.89 -11.06 10.42
CA ILE A 394 -9.04 -12.50 10.09
C ILE A 394 -10.38 -13.04 10.59
N LEU A 395 -10.79 -12.70 11.81
CA LEU A 395 -12.08 -13.09 12.37
C LEU A 395 -13.24 -12.47 11.58
N ALA A 396 -13.13 -11.20 11.18
CA ALA A 396 -14.13 -10.53 10.35
C ALA A 396 -14.28 -11.22 8.99
N MET A 397 -13.17 -11.48 8.28
CA MET A 397 -13.17 -12.27 7.04
C MET A 397 -13.79 -13.66 7.24
N GLY A 398 -13.43 -14.33 8.34
CA GLY A 398 -13.92 -15.65 8.72
C GLY A 398 -15.42 -15.71 8.99
N ALA A 399 -15.99 -14.68 9.60
CA ALA A 399 -17.42 -14.62 9.93
C ALA A 399 -18.30 -14.79 8.68
N GLY A 400 -17.91 -14.16 7.56
CA GLY A 400 -18.59 -14.36 6.29
C GLY A 400 -18.18 -15.63 5.56
N ALA A 401 -16.98 -16.15 5.76
CA ALA A 401 -16.50 -17.36 5.10
C ALA A 401 -17.13 -18.64 5.65
N LEU A 402 -17.42 -18.73 6.94
CA LEU A 402 -17.99 -19.94 7.55
C LEU A 402 -19.36 -20.28 6.95
N ASN A 403 -19.53 -21.55 6.58
CA ASN A 403 -20.86 -22.09 6.28
C ASN A 403 -21.51 -22.45 7.60
N PHE A 404 -22.45 -21.61 8.06
CA PHE A 404 -23.36 -21.95 9.15
C PHE A 404 -24.49 -22.84 8.62
N ASP A 405 -24.14 -23.92 7.92
CA ASP A 405 -25.12 -24.97 7.68
C ASP A 405 -25.25 -25.75 8.98
N SER A 406 -26.45 -25.68 9.51
CA SER A 406 -26.91 -26.25 10.77
C SER A 406 -26.43 -27.67 10.99
N GLU A 407 -26.12 -27.99 12.25
CA GLU A 407 -26.31 -29.31 12.84
C GLU A 407 -27.79 -29.75 12.75
N ARG A 408 -28.32 -29.92 11.54
CA ARG A 408 -29.51 -30.73 11.27
C ARG A 408 -29.00 -32.05 10.73
N GLY A 409 -29.36 -33.11 11.42
CA GLY A 409 -28.87 -34.48 11.24
C GLY A 409 -28.95 -35.01 9.81
N PRO A 410 -28.48 -36.25 9.57
CA PRO A 410 -28.24 -36.80 8.25
C PRO A 410 -29.56 -36.95 7.47
N SER A 411 -29.97 -35.90 6.76
CA SER A 411 -30.98 -36.00 5.72
C SER A 411 -30.25 -36.32 4.43
N SER A 412 -30.43 -37.57 4.02
CA SER A 412 -29.84 -38.18 2.82
C SER A 412 -29.89 -37.24 1.61
N PRO A 413 -28.81 -37.15 0.80
CA PRO A 413 -28.85 -36.35 -0.42
C PRO A 413 -29.83 -37.01 -1.39
N LYS A 414 -30.98 -36.37 -1.62
CA LYS A 414 -31.84 -36.72 -2.75
C LYS A 414 -31.05 -36.42 -4.03
N LYS A 415 -30.72 -37.50 -4.73
CA LYS A 415 -29.96 -37.54 -5.96
C LYS A 415 -30.82 -36.99 -7.10
N ASP A 416 -30.91 -35.66 -7.21
CA ASP A 416 -31.55 -35.02 -8.37
C ASP A 416 -30.65 -35.19 -9.59
N SER A 417 -31.02 -36.21 -10.37
CA SER A 417 -30.46 -36.56 -11.66
C SER A 417 -30.95 -35.60 -12.74
N ARG A 418 -30.44 -34.37 -12.73
CA ARG A 418 -30.35 -33.54 -13.94
C ARG A 418 -28.94 -32.99 -14.04
N HIS A 419 -28.08 -33.74 -14.72
CA HIS A 419 -26.80 -33.27 -15.25
C HIS A 419 -27.06 -32.09 -16.21
N SER A 420 -27.24 -30.88 -15.68
CA SER A 420 -26.76 -29.70 -16.40
C SER A 420 -25.25 -29.71 -16.20
N SER A 421 -24.50 -29.83 -17.30
CA SER A 421 -23.04 -29.72 -17.27
C SER A 421 -22.69 -28.37 -16.63
N ILE A 422 -22.24 -28.39 -15.37
CA ILE A 422 -21.70 -27.20 -14.71
C ILE A 422 -20.45 -26.83 -15.49
N VAL A 423 -20.57 -25.89 -16.42
CA VAL A 423 -19.44 -25.31 -17.13
C VAL A 423 -18.67 -24.50 -16.10
N SER A 424 -17.52 -25.02 -15.66
CA SER A 424 -16.60 -24.31 -14.76
C SER A 424 -16.08 -23.05 -15.44
N TYR A 425 -16.28 -21.88 -14.83
CA TYR A 425 -15.72 -20.61 -15.28
C TYR A 425 -14.54 -20.20 -14.37
N PRO A 426 -13.51 -19.51 -14.90
CA PRO A 426 -13.20 -19.40 -16.32
C PRO A 426 -12.87 -20.76 -16.93
N PRO A 427 -13.13 -20.96 -18.25
CA PRO A 427 -12.68 -22.13 -18.99
C PRO A 427 -11.18 -22.36 -18.77
N ARG A 428 -10.75 -23.63 -18.82
CA ARG A 428 -9.34 -24.00 -18.52
C ARG A 428 -8.33 -23.18 -19.31
N GLU A 429 -8.58 -22.97 -20.61
CA GLU A 429 -7.72 -22.16 -21.49
C GLU A 429 -7.61 -20.70 -21.02
N VAL A 430 -8.75 -20.07 -20.69
CA VAL A 430 -8.78 -18.69 -20.19
C VAL A 430 -8.06 -18.60 -18.84
N PHE A 431 -8.27 -19.57 -17.95
CA PHE A 431 -7.58 -19.64 -16.67
C PHE A 431 -6.06 -19.77 -16.82
N TYR A 432 -5.59 -20.63 -17.72
CA TYR A 432 -4.16 -20.75 -18.02
C TYR A 432 -3.61 -19.49 -18.66
N GLY A 433 -4.37 -18.86 -19.58
CA GLY A 433 -3.99 -17.58 -20.18
C GLY A 433 -3.84 -16.46 -19.16
N MET A 434 -4.77 -16.35 -18.19
CA MET A 434 -4.66 -15.41 -17.07
C MET A 434 -3.40 -15.68 -16.24
N PHE A 435 -3.15 -16.94 -15.88
CA PHE A 435 -1.99 -17.32 -15.07
C PHE A 435 -0.67 -17.02 -15.79
N VAL A 436 -0.55 -17.41 -17.06
CA VAL A 436 0.62 -17.09 -17.90
C VAL A 436 0.81 -15.59 -18.02
N GLY A 437 -0.26 -14.82 -18.24
CA GLY A 437 -0.20 -13.36 -18.30
C GLY A 437 0.32 -12.73 -17.01
N LEU A 438 -0.16 -13.18 -15.85
CA LEU A 438 0.35 -12.71 -14.55
C LEU A 438 1.81 -13.06 -14.32
N VAL A 439 2.23 -14.28 -14.69
CA VAL A 439 3.62 -14.71 -14.55
C VAL A 439 4.54 -13.89 -15.48
N LEU A 440 4.12 -13.64 -16.73
CA LEU A 440 4.87 -12.81 -17.66
C LEU A 440 4.98 -11.36 -17.17
N LEU A 441 3.90 -10.79 -16.62
CA LEU A 441 3.92 -9.46 -16.01
C LEU A 441 4.84 -9.43 -14.78
N LEU A 442 4.82 -10.47 -13.95
CA LEU A 442 5.75 -10.59 -12.82
C LEU A 442 7.20 -10.62 -13.30
N LEU A 443 7.52 -11.44 -14.30
CA LEU A 443 8.88 -11.51 -14.87
C LEU A 443 9.32 -10.16 -15.46
N PHE A 444 8.43 -9.47 -16.17
CA PHE A 444 8.70 -8.12 -16.68
C PHE A 444 8.97 -7.13 -15.53
N SER A 445 8.12 -7.13 -14.50
CA SER A 445 8.27 -6.27 -13.33
C SER A 445 9.55 -6.58 -12.54
N VAL A 446 9.93 -7.86 -12.39
CA VAL A 446 11.19 -8.27 -11.74
C VAL A 446 12.39 -7.81 -12.56
N ASN A 447 12.38 -7.97 -13.88
CA ASN A 447 13.47 -7.52 -14.74
C ASN A 447 13.74 -6.01 -14.58
N ARG A 448 12.69 -5.19 -14.42
CA ARG A 448 12.83 -3.76 -14.12
C ARG A 448 13.47 -3.52 -12.74
N ASN A 449 13.09 -4.31 -11.73
CA ASN A 449 13.55 -4.17 -10.35
C ASN A 449 14.96 -4.71 -10.09
N LEU A 450 15.56 -5.46 -11.03
CA LEU A 450 16.99 -5.80 -10.96
C LEU A 450 17.91 -4.56 -10.93
N SER A 451 17.36 -3.37 -11.17
CA SER A 451 18.03 -2.07 -11.08
C SER A 451 18.23 -1.56 -9.65
N HIS A 452 17.79 -2.29 -8.60
CA HIS A 452 18.04 -1.89 -7.21
C HIS A 452 19.53 -1.63 -6.95
N PRO A 453 19.87 -0.69 -6.05
CA PRO A 453 21.23 -0.24 -5.83
C PRO A 453 22.06 -1.39 -5.25
N THR A 454 22.86 -2.02 -6.10
CA THR A 454 23.89 -2.96 -5.67
C THR A 454 25.07 -2.19 -5.09
N GLN A 455 25.89 -2.82 -4.24
CA GLN A 455 27.14 -2.20 -3.75
C GLN A 455 28.01 -1.67 -4.92
N ALA A 456 28.06 -2.43 -6.02
CA ALA A 456 28.77 -2.01 -7.23
C ALA A 456 28.13 -0.79 -7.90
N ALA A 457 26.80 -0.70 -7.94
CA ALA A 457 26.09 0.45 -8.50
C ALA A 457 26.27 1.72 -7.65
N VAL A 458 26.19 1.59 -6.32
CA VAL A 458 26.45 2.70 -5.39
C VAL A 458 27.87 3.22 -5.57
N ALA A 459 28.87 2.33 -5.54
CA ALA A 459 30.26 2.69 -5.76
C ALA A 459 30.47 3.35 -7.13
N GLY A 460 29.96 2.76 -8.22
CA GLY A 460 30.18 3.29 -9.57
C GLY A 460 29.60 4.69 -9.81
N ASN A 461 28.53 5.08 -9.11
CA ASN A 461 27.88 6.39 -9.30
C ASN A 461 28.44 7.49 -8.41
N HIS A 462 28.87 7.15 -7.20
CA HIS A 462 29.28 8.14 -6.18
C HIS A 462 30.78 8.21 -5.96
N TYR A 463 31.55 7.22 -6.43
CA TYR A 463 32.98 7.09 -6.14
C TYR A 463 33.75 7.48 -7.39
N GLU A 464 34.93 8.09 -7.20
CA GLU A 464 35.79 8.44 -8.33
C GLU A 464 36.34 7.15 -8.95
N ARG A 465 36.01 6.92 -10.21
CA ARG A 465 36.40 5.71 -10.93
C ARG A 465 37.68 5.93 -11.72
N ILE A 466 38.79 5.35 -11.25
CA ILE A 466 40.06 5.33 -11.95
C ILE A 466 40.18 4.03 -12.74
N VAL A 467 40.24 4.14 -14.06
CA VAL A 467 40.43 2.98 -14.96
C VAL A 467 41.86 2.98 -15.46
N THR A 468 42.62 1.95 -15.08
CA THR A 468 43.93 1.65 -15.65
C THR A 468 43.82 0.51 -16.66
N PRO A 469 44.83 0.26 -17.52
CA PRO A 469 44.81 -0.87 -18.44
C PRO A 469 44.66 -2.24 -17.76
N THR A 470 44.96 -2.33 -16.45
CA THR A 470 45.00 -3.58 -15.69
C THR A 470 44.01 -3.63 -14.52
N SER A 471 43.39 -2.52 -14.13
CA SER A 471 42.48 -2.48 -12.97
C SER A 471 41.45 -1.35 -13.08
N VAL A 472 40.33 -1.54 -12.38
CA VAL A 472 39.34 -0.48 -12.11
C VAL A 472 39.33 -0.26 -10.60
N GLU A 473 39.67 0.95 -10.17
CA GLU A 473 39.65 1.37 -8.77
C GLU A 473 38.54 2.40 -8.56
N ASN A 474 37.76 2.25 -7.49
CA ASN A 474 36.71 3.20 -7.12
C ASN A 474 37.10 3.84 -5.79
N ILE A 475 37.42 5.14 -5.81
CA ILE A 475 37.86 5.88 -4.63
C ILE A 475 36.64 6.54 -3.97
N PRO A 476 36.26 6.15 -2.75
CA PRO A 476 35.14 6.78 -2.04
C PRO A 476 35.46 8.24 -1.69
N PRO A 477 34.44 9.10 -1.55
CA PRO A 477 34.64 10.42 -0.99
C PRO A 477 35.08 10.34 0.48
N THR A 478 35.88 11.30 0.91
CA THR A 478 36.43 11.38 2.29
C THR A 478 35.65 12.35 3.19
N GLU A 479 34.74 13.15 2.62
CA GLU A 479 33.86 14.07 3.34
C GLU A 479 32.48 13.47 3.56
N ILE A 480 31.90 13.74 4.73
CA ILE A 480 30.51 13.39 5.07
C ILE A 480 29.67 14.64 4.84
N LYS A 481 28.76 14.59 3.88
CA LYS A 481 27.75 15.62 3.59
C LYS A 481 26.41 15.13 4.12
N SER A 482 26.17 15.36 5.40
CA SER A 482 25.01 14.83 6.10
C SER A 482 23.80 15.74 5.94
N MET A 483 22.63 15.18 5.67
CA MET A 483 21.35 15.87 5.58
C MET A 483 20.38 15.31 6.61
N ILE A 484 19.57 16.17 7.23
CA ILE A 484 18.37 15.77 7.96
C ILE A 484 17.16 16.47 7.34
N TRP A 485 16.07 15.72 7.15
CA TRP A 485 14.85 16.28 6.60
C TRP A 485 13.60 15.47 6.99
N THR A 486 12.61 16.12 7.60
CA THR A 486 11.24 15.61 7.68
C THR A 486 10.53 15.83 6.33
N ILE A 487 10.01 14.74 5.74
CA ILE A 487 9.52 14.74 4.35
C ILE A 487 8.00 14.55 4.23
N HIS A 488 7.27 14.78 5.32
CA HIS A 488 5.80 14.84 5.36
C HIS A 488 5.12 13.69 4.57
N PHE A 489 5.52 12.45 4.86
CA PHE A 489 5.02 11.23 4.21
C PHE A 489 5.12 11.22 2.67
N GLY A 490 6.09 11.94 2.12
CA GLY A 490 6.34 12.06 0.68
C GLY A 490 5.28 12.83 -0.09
N TYR A 491 4.52 13.69 0.60
CA TYR A 491 3.59 14.63 -0.02
C TYR A 491 4.18 16.03 -0.06
N ASP A 492 3.80 16.79 -1.09
CA ASP A 492 4.05 18.23 -1.10
C ASP A 492 3.01 18.97 -0.26
N ASN A 493 3.18 20.29 -0.13
CA ASN A 493 2.28 21.14 0.66
C ASN A 493 0.84 21.26 0.08
N TYR A 494 0.51 20.48 -0.95
CA TYR A 494 -0.79 20.43 -1.63
C TYR A 494 -1.35 19.01 -1.73
N GLY A 495 -0.75 18.01 -1.05
CA GLY A 495 -1.24 16.62 -1.04
C GLY A 495 -0.98 15.87 -2.35
N ARG A 496 0.03 16.29 -3.12
CA ARG A 496 0.49 15.62 -4.35
C ARG A 496 1.73 14.77 -4.03
N ASN A 497 1.87 13.65 -4.73
CA ASN A 497 3.03 12.78 -4.56
C ASN A 497 4.32 13.53 -4.92
N SER A 498 5.24 13.64 -3.97
CA SER A 498 6.46 14.47 -4.08
C SER A 498 7.74 13.65 -4.18
N PHE A 499 7.65 12.34 -4.42
CA PHE A 499 8.81 11.44 -4.46
C PHE A 499 9.90 11.94 -5.45
N PRO A 500 9.58 12.33 -6.71
CA PRO A 500 10.60 12.88 -7.61
C PRO A 500 11.15 14.23 -7.14
N ASN A 501 10.31 15.13 -6.61
CA ASN A 501 10.76 16.44 -6.15
C ASN A 501 11.71 16.34 -4.95
N ILE A 502 11.43 15.44 -4.00
CA ILE A 502 12.30 15.13 -2.87
C ILE A 502 13.63 14.54 -3.39
N THR A 503 13.56 13.62 -4.35
CA THR A 503 14.75 13.02 -4.98
C THR A 503 15.64 14.09 -5.60
N ASP A 504 15.06 15.00 -6.41
CA ASP A 504 15.79 16.05 -7.10
C ASP A 504 16.35 17.09 -6.11
N ALA A 505 15.60 17.43 -5.06
CA ALA A 505 16.06 18.31 -3.99
C ALA A 505 17.28 17.73 -3.28
N ILE A 506 17.25 16.45 -2.87
CA ILE A 506 18.39 15.78 -2.24
C ILE A 506 19.60 15.75 -3.19
N ARG A 507 19.37 15.36 -4.45
CA ARG A 507 20.42 15.28 -5.48
C ARG A 507 21.08 16.63 -5.71
N SER A 508 20.31 17.72 -5.77
CA SER A 508 20.81 19.08 -6.00
C SER A 508 21.72 19.59 -4.88
N HIS A 509 21.50 19.14 -3.64
CA HIS A 509 22.35 19.50 -2.49
C HIS A 509 23.60 18.60 -2.38
N GLY A 510 23.66 17.49 -3.11
CA GLY A 510 24.81 16.58 -3.11
C GLY A 510 25.04 15.89 -1.75
N ALA A 511 23.98 15.65 -0.98
CA ALA A 511 24.05 14.93 0.29
C ALA A 511 24.45 13.47 0.05
N ASN A 512 25.26 12.92 0.96
CA ASN A 512 25.79 11.57 0.85
C ASN A 512 25.51 10.66 2.06
N VAL A 513 25.04 11.26 3.16
CA VAL A 513 24.44 10.59 4.32
C VAL A 513 23.15 11.35 4.66
N ILE A 514 22.01 10.69 4.70
CA ILE A 514 20.70 11.36 4.79
C ILE A 514 19.85 10.69 5.86
N GLY A 515 19.45 11.45 6.87
CA GLY A 515 18.40 11.08 7.81
C GLY A 515 17.06 11.62 7.32
N LEU A 516 16.08 10.74 7.17
CA LEU A 516 14.72 11.08 6.78
C LEU A 516 13.76 10.79 7.93
N LEU A 517 12.78 11.67 8.13
CA LEU A 517 11.79 11.56 9.20
C LEU A 517 10.38 11.61 8.60
N GLU A 518 9.40 11.05 9.32
CA GLU A 518 8.04 10.78 8.78
C GLU A 518 8.09 9.92 7.50
N SER A 519 8.93 8.88 7.57
CA SER A 519 9.29 8.03 6.42
C SER A 519 8.52 6.70 6.37
N ASP A 520 7.67 6.41 7.37
CA ASP A 520 6.83 5.22 7.35
C ASP A 520 5.55 5.41 6.52
N LEU A 521 5.60 4.92 5.29
CA LEU A 521 4.48 4.93 4.35
C LEU A 521 3.86 3.53 4.13
N SER A 522 4.31 2.51 4.85
CA SER A 522 3.82 1.12 4.71
C SER A 522 2.54 0.87 5.52
N ARG A 523 1.59 1.80 5.39
CA ARG A 523 0.33 1.83 6.12
C ARG A 523 -0.85 2.16 5.21
N ILE A 524 -2.04 1.73 5.62
CA ILE A 524 -3.27 1.88 4.84
C ILE A 524 -3.60 3.34 4.51
N MET A 525 -3.34 4.27 5.44
CA MET A 525 -3.60 5.70 5.26
C MET A 525 -2.56 6.43 4.40
N THR A 526 -1.46 5.79 4.06
CA THR A 526 -0.43 6.31 3.14
C THR A 526 -0.45 5.54 1.81
N SER A 527 -1.53 4.80 1.57
CA SER A 527 -1.74 3.90 0.42
C SER A 527 -0.66 2.82 0.29
N ASN A 528 -0.01 2.46 1.40
CA ASN A 528 1.06 1.48 1.47
C ASN A 528 2.20 1.77 0.48
N ARG A 529 2.63 3.02 0.39
CA ARG A 529 3.79 3.43 -0.44
C ARG A 529 5.10 3.20 0.32
N ASP A 530 6.22 3.31 -0.38
CA ASP A 530 7.56 3.06 0.14
C ASP A 530 8.54 4.09 -0.43
N LEU A 531 8.65 5.21 0.27
CA LEU A 531 9.50 6.33 -0.12
C LEU A 531 11.00 5.99 0.05
N VAL A 532 11.33 5.17 1.03
CA VAL A 532 12.73 4.80 1.30
C VAL A 532 13.24 3.89 0.18
N GLU A 533 12.46 2.90 -0.26
CA GLU A 533 12.81 2.07 -1.42
C GLU A 533 12.97 2.93 -2.70
N TRP A 534 12.06 3.88 -2.90
CA TRP A 534 12.13 4.83 -4.01
C TRP A 534 13.45 5.63 -3.99
N LEU A 535 13.74 6.31 -2.88
CA LEU A 535 14.91 7.18 -2.77
C LEU A 535 16.21 6.40 -2.85
N ALA A 536 16.29 5.22 -2.23
CA ALA A 536 17.47 4.36 -2.31
C ALA A 536 17.78 3.98 -3.77
N SER A 537 16.73 3.64 -4.54
CA SER A 537 16.87 3.30 -5.95
C SER A 537 17.26 4.50 -6.81
N GLU A 538 16.55 5.62 -6.71
CA GLU A 538 16.74 6.79 -7.57
C GLU A 538 18.01 7.60 -7.24
N LEU A 539 18.50 7.51 -5.99
CA LEU A 539 19.76 8.15 -5.57
C LEU A 539 20.95 7.18 -5.59
N HIS A 540 20.72 5.89 -5.88
CA HIS A 540 21.72 4.83 -5.80
C HIS A 540 22.48 4.82 -4.47
N MET A 541 21.74 4.64 -3.37
CA MET A 541 22.28 4.65 -2.01
C MET A 541 21.92 3.37 -1.26
N HIS A 542 22.75 3.01 -0.27
CA HIS A 542 22.33 2.07 0.77
C HIS A 542 21.22 2.70 1.59
N SER A 543 20.28 1.89 2.07
CA SER A 543 19.18 2.36 2.89
C SER A 543 18.95 1.46 4.09
N ASP A 544 18.74 2.07 5.23
CA ASP A 544 18.10 1.48 6.40
C ASP A 544 16.76 2.17 6.59
N PHE A 545 15.69 1.38 6.67
CA PHE A 545 14.32 1.87 6.85
C PHE A 545 14.03 2.34 8.28
N GLY A 546 14.88 1.97 9.24
CA GLY A 546 14.66 2.17 10.67
C GLY A 546 13.70 1.15 11.27
N PRO A 547 13.20 1.43 12.50
CA PRO A 547 12.22 0.57 13.15
C PRO A 547 11.07 0.19 12.22
N ALA A 548 10.72 -1.10 12.19
CA ALA A 548 9.68 -1.59 11.30
C ALA A 548 8.34 -0.89 11.57
N PRO A 549 7.44 -0.74 10.56
CA PRO A 549 6.12 -0.14 10.75
C PRO A 549 5.28 -0.78 11.87
N SER A 550 5.46 -2.08 12.13
CA SER A 550 4.81 -2.78 13.24
C SER A 550 5.29 -2.34 14.63
N GLN A 551 6.40 -1.59 14.72
CA GLN A 551 6.84 -0.93 15.95
C GLN A 551 6.15 0.42 16.19
N ASN A 552 5.21 0.80 15.31
CA ASN A 552 4.20 1.85 15.53
C ASN A 552 4.76 3.26 15.76
N THR A 553 5.87 3.59 15.10
CA THR A 553 6.38 4.97 14.98
C THR A 553 5.96 5.59 13.64
N TRP A 554 6.18 6.89 13.44
CA TRP A 554 6.05 7.54 12.12
C TRP A 554 7.25 7.33 11.18
N GLY A 555 8.27 6.60 11.65
CA GLY A 555 9.41 6.17 10.86
C GLY A 555 10.52 7.20 10.75
N CYS A 556 11.75 6.72 10.86
CA CYS A 556 12.96 7.41 10.46
C CYS A 556 13.81 6.46 9.63
N ALA A 557 14.48 6.97 8.61
CA ALA A 557 15.29 6.18 7.71
C ALA A 557 16.68 6.82 7.54
N LEU A 558 17.67 6.00 7.22
CA LEU A 558 19.03 6.41 6.89
C LEU A 558 19.35 5.99 5.46
N LEU A 559 19.76 6.93 4.61
CA LEU A 559 20.40 6.64 3.33
C LEU A 559 21.88 7.01 3.37
N SER A 560 22.73 6.22 2.75
CA SER A 560 24.17 6.44 2.75
C SER A 560 24.82 5.90 1.47
N ILE A 561 25.74 6.66 0.88
CA ILE A 561 26.63 6.13 -0.18
C ILE A 561 27.73 5.22 0.40
N PHE A 562 28.01 5.36 1.69
CA PHE A 562 28.93 4.50 2.43
C PHE A 562 28.19 3.25 2.88
N PRO A 563 28.79 2.06 2.77
CA PRO A 563 28.19 0.84 3.29
C PRO A 563 27.82 0.99 4.76
N ILE A 564 26.58 0.61 5.10
CA ILE A 564 26.10 0.50 6.47
C ILE A 564 26.60 -0.84 7.01
N GLU A 565 27.59 -0.80 7.90
CA GLU A 565 28.25 -2.00 8.43
C GLU A 565 27.40 -2.71 9.48
N SER A 566 26.72 -1.92 10.32
CA SER A 566 25.78 -2.40 11.31
C SER A 566 24.73 -1.33 11.58
N SER A 567 23.56 -1.78 12.04
CA SER A 567 22.50 -0.89 12.47
C SER A 567 21.66 -1.55 13.55
N LYS A 568 21.24 -0.74 14.52
CA LYS A 568 20.33 -1.11 15.59
C LYS A 568 19.17 -0.13 15.63
N HIS A 569 17.96 -0.68 15.69
CA HIS A 569 16.72 0.07 15.80
C HIS A 569 16.27 0.15 17.25
N VAL A 570 15.95 1.35 17.73
CA VAL A 570 15.51 1.60 19.10
C VAL A 570 14.20 2.38 19.08
N ILE A 571 13.26 1.93 19.90
CA ILE A 571 12.07 2.71 20.26
C ILE A 571 12.39 3.42 21.56
N LEU A 572 12.50 4.75 21.51
CA LEU A 572 12.83 5.53 22.69
C LEU A 572 11.62 5.57 23.65
N PRO A 573 11.85 5.71 24.97
CA PRO A 573 10.77 5.62 25.95
C PRO A 573 9.69 6.68 25.72
N SER A 574 8.43 6.25 25.72
CA SER A 574 7.27 7.14 25.57
C SER A 574 6.10 6.61 26.42
N PRO A 575 6.00 7.02 27.69
CA PRO A 575 4.93 6.53 28.56
C PRO A 575 3.53 6.96 28.06
N GLU A 576 3.36 8.17 27.51
CA GLU A 576 2.04 8.76 27.23
C GLU A 576 1.87 9.30 25.81
N GLY A 577 2.97 9.70 25.17
CA GLY A 577 3.03 10.41 23.91
C GLY A 577 3.31 9.50 22.72
N GLU A 578 3.85 10.11 21.68
CA GLU A 578 4.27 9.45 20.44
C GLU A 578 5.53 8.60 20.64
N LEU A 579 5.50 7.37 20.10
CA LEU A 579 6.68 6.52 20.02
C LEU A 579 7.74 7.13 19.10
N ALA A 580 8.88 7.47 19.69
CA ALA A 580 10.02 8.02 18.99
C ALA A 580 10.92 6.91 18.44
N CYS A 581 11.28 7.03 17.16
CA CYS A 581 12.19 6.11 16.50
C CYS A 581 13.64 6.58 16.62
N LEU A 582 14.58 5.63 16.67
CA LEU A 582 16.01 5.91 16.56
C LEU A 582 16.72 4.79 15.77
N ILE A 583 17.58 5.20 14.84
CA ILE A 583 18.56 4.36 14.16
C ILE A 583 19.93 4.67 14.79
N ASP A 584 20.65 3.63 15.22
CA ASP A 584 22.04 3.68 15.64
C ASP A 584 22.87 2.84 14.66
N ALA A 585 23.50 3.49 13.69
CA ALA A 585 24.21 2.84 12.59
C ALA A 585 25.69 3.17 12.57
N ILE A 586 26.49 2.25 12.01
CA ILE A 586 27.91 2.45 11.77
C ILE A 586 28.16 2.42 10.26
N ILE A 587 28.80 3.48 9.76
CA ILE A 587 29.33 3.56 8.39
C ILE A 587 30.86 3.66 8.42
N ARG A 588 31.51 3.33 7.31
CA ARG A 588 32.97 3.49 7.17
C ARG A 588 33.31 4.62 6.20
N VAL A 589 34.06 5.60 6.68
CA VAL A 589 34.51 6.77 5.91
C VAL A 589 36.01 6.91 6.10
N ASP A 590 36.78 6.90 5.00
CA ASP A 590 38.24 6.98 5.02
C ASP A 590 38.90 5.98 6.00
N GLY A 591 38.41 4.74 6.01
CA GLY A 591 38.87 3.67 6.89
C GLY A 591 38.39 3.78 8.36
N VAL A 592 37.82 4.91 8.76
CA VAL A 592 37.34 5.17 10.13
C VAL A 592 35.86 4.81 10.26
N ALA A 593 35.52 4.12 11.37
CA ALA A 593 34.13 3.85 11.73
C ALA A 593 33.49 5.14 12.28
N VAL A 594 32.37 5.53 11.68
CA VAL A 594 31.59 6.71 12.07
C VAL A 594 30.19 6.26 12.46
N ASN A 595 29.76 6.67 13.64
CA ASN A 595 28.42 6.43 14.13
C ASN A 595 27.46 7.47 13.54
N VAL A 596 26.41 7.02 12.88
CA VAL A 596 25.34 7.88 12.37
C VAL A 596 24.06 7.53 13.12
N ILE A 597 23.54 8.51 13.85
CA ILE A 597 22.29 8.38 14.59
C ILE A 597 21.22 9.21 13.90
N VAL A 598 20.05 8.62 13.64
CA VAL A 598 18.87 9.31 13.10
C VAL A 598 17.72 9.14 14.09
N THR A 599 17.04 10.22 14.49
CA THR A 599 15.94 10.11 15.45
C THR A 599 14.84 11.15 15.27
N HIS A 600 13.60 10.74 15.58
CA HIS A 600 12.39 11.57 15.59
C HIS A 600 11.78 11.51 16.99
N PHE A 601 11.84 12.60 17.76
CA PHE A 601 11.21 12.71 19.08
C PHE A 601 9.73 13.05 18.93
N GLY A 602 8.96 12.78 19.98
CA GLY A 602 7.54 13.07 20.03
C GLY A 602 7.23 14.57 20.08
N ASN A 603 5.93 14.87 20.08
CA ASN A 603 5.41 16.23 19.98
C ASN A 603 5.57 17.09 21.24
N THR A 604 5.30 18.38 21.10
CA THR A 604 5.55 19.46 22.08
C THR A 604 4.77 19.29 23.39
N GLU A 605 3.63 18.63 23.33
CA GLU A 605 2.67 18.46 24.43
C GLU A 605 3.20 17.50 25.50
N ASP A 606 3.95 16.46 25.10
CA ASP A 606 4.39 15.38 25.99
C ASP A 606 5.79 15.60 26.54
N LYS A 607 5.91 16.53 27.49
CA LYS A 607 7.20 16.96 28.05
C LYS A 607 8.00 15.82 28.68
N LEU A 608 7.34 14.90 29.39
CA LEU A 608 8.01 13.76 30.04
C LEU A 608 8.62 12.82 28.99
N ASP A 609 7.84 12.51 27.95
CA ASP A 609 8.27 11.65 26.85
C ASP A 609 9.50 12.22 26.17
N ARG A 610 9.48 13.50 25.76
CA ARG A 610 10.66 14.13 25.14
C ARG A 610 11.87 14.14 26.05
N LYS A 611 11.68 14.34 27.36
CA LYS A 611 12.76 14.23 28.34
C LYS A 611 13.38 12.83 28.36
N LEU A 612 12.56 11.79 28.46
CA LEU A 612 13.04 10.40 28.47
C LEU A 612 13.66 9.99 27.12
N GLN A 613 13.14 10.51 26.01
CA GLN A 613 13.69 10.31 24.67
C GLN A 613 15.08 10.95 24.55
N ALA A 614 15.25 12.17 25.05
CA ALA A 614 16.53 12.85 25.09
C ALA A 614 17.57 12.13 25.97
N GLU A 615 17.16 11.71 27.18
CA GLU A 615 18.00 10.93 28.09
C GLU A 615 18.40 9.57 27.46
N GLY A 616 17.46 8.88 26.81
CA GLY A 616 17.71 7.62 26.13
C GLY A 616 18.68 7.78 24.95
N ALA A 617 18.50 8.80 24.12
CA ALA A 617 19.40 9.09 23.01
C ALA A 617 20.81 9.51 23.51
N ALA A 618 20.87 10.33 24.55
CA ALA A 618 22.13 10.72 25.20
C ALA A 618 22.89 9.52 25.78
N ALA A 619 22.18 8.55 26.36
CA ALA A 619 22.78 7.32 26.87
C ALA A 619 23.39 6.47 25.73
N ILE A 620 22.72 6.38 24.58
CA ILE A 620 23.25 5.69 23.39
C ILE A 620 24.54 6.37 22.92
N VAL A 621 24.52 7.69 22.74
CA VAL A 621 25.70 8.49 22.38
C VAL A 621 26.85 8.34 23.39
N SER A 622 26.55 8.20 24.68
CA SER A 622 27.58 8.04 25.71
C SER A 622 28.20 6.64 25.72
N SER A 623 27.49 5.63 25.24
CA SER A 623 27.91 4.22 25.27
C SER A 623 28.78 3.77 24.09
N ASN A 624 28.92 4.58 23.05
CA ASN A 624 29.62 4.22 21.80
C ASN A 624 31.14 4.50 21.83
N ASN A 625 31.77 4.49 23.02
CA ASN A 625 33.22 4.62 23.20
C ASN A 625 33.88 5.84 22.52
N ASN A 626 33.24 7.02 22.56
CA ASN A 626 33.74 8.26 21.92
C ASN A 626 34.00 8.13 20.41
N MET A 627 33.32 7.21 19.73
CA MET A 627 33.36 7.12 18.26
C MET A 627 32.97 8.47 17.64
N PRO A 628 33.60 8.86 16.50
CA PRO A 628 33.11 9.99 15.71
C PRO A 628 31.64 9.80 15.38
N THR A 629 30.82 10.81 15.64
CA THR A 629 29.36 10.69 15.55
C THR A 629 28.79 11.85 14.73
N VAL A 630 27.85 11.52 13.84
CA VAL A 630 26.88 12.46 13.26
C VAL A 630 25.51 12.11 13.83
N PHE A 631 24.84 13.07 14.46
CA PHE A 631 23.55 12.87 15.11
C PHE A 631 22.51 13.77 14.44
N LEU A 632 21.67 13.16 13.61
CA LEU A 632 20.63 13.77 12.79
C LEU A 632 19.30 13.64 13.53
N SER A 633 18.74 14.75 14.01
CA SER A 633 17.64 14.65 14.96
C SER A 633 16.55 15.68 14.78
N TYR A 634 15.34 15.26 15.17
CA TYR A 634 14.19 16.12 15.38
C TYR A 634 13.78 16.00 16.84
N ILE A 635 14.03 17.02 17.65
CA ILE A 635 13.91 16.96 19.12
C ILE A 635 12.72 17.76 19.68
N THR A 636 12.00 18.48 18.82
CA THR A 636 10.81 19.29 19.16
C THR A 636 11.05 20.24 20.35
N GLU A 637 12.18 20.94 20.32
CA GLU A 637 12.55 21.93 21.34
C GLU A 637 13.49 23.01 20.81
N LYS A 638 13.32 24.26 21.27
CA LYS A 638 14.18 25.39 20.89
C LYS A 638 15.62 25.21 21.37
N THR A 639 16.55 25.81 20.64
CA THR A 639 17.97 25.91 21.04
C THR A 639 18.11 26.42 22.47
N GLY A 640 18.90 25.73 23.30
CA GLY A 640 19.09 26.06 24.71
C GLY A 640 18.01 25.53 25.67
N GLY A 641 17.03 24.78 25.18
CA GLY A 641 16.09 24.01 25.99
C GLY A 641 16.74 22.86 26.76
N ASP A 642 15.96 22.14 27.56
CA ASP A 642 16.50 21.14 28.49
C ASP A 642 16.92 19.85 27.77
N ASN A 643 16.14 19.36 26.80
CA ASN A 643 16.52 18.18 26.01
C ASN A 643 17.75 18.48 25.15
N TYR A 644 17.80 19.69 24.59
CA TYR A 644 18.97 20.21 23.87
C TYR A 644 20.22 20.15 24.75
N LYS A 645 20.16 20.65 25.99
CA LYS A 645 21.28 20.60 26.94
C LYS A 645 21.66 19.17 27.32
N THR A 646 20.68 18.29 27.51
CA THR A 646 20.91 16.87 27.80
C THR A 646 21.73 16.21 26.70
N LEU A 647 21.42 16.48 25.43
CA LEU A 647 22.18 15.97 24.29
C LEU A 647 23.61 16.53 24.25
N LEU A 648 23.79 17.83 24.48
CA LEU A 648 25.14 18.41 24.57
C LEU A 648 25.97 17.82 25.72
N ALA A 649 25.34 17.54 26.86
CA ALA A 649 25.99 16.92 28.01
C ALA A 649 26.51 15.50 27.73
N ALA A 650 25.98 14.83 26.68
CA ALA A 650 26.50 13.55 26.19
C ALA A 650 27.79 13.68 25.35
N GLY A 651 28.34 14.89 25.23
CA GLY A 651 29.55 15.19 24.46
C GLY A 651 29.28 15.53 23.00
N LEU A 652 28.03 15.80 22.62
CA LEU A 652 27.69 16.33 21.30
C LEU A 652 27.96 17.83 21.23
N GLU A 653 28.34 18.28 20.04
CA GLU A 653 28.48 19.68 19.65
C GLU A 653 27.41 20.03 18.62
N ASP A 654 26.87 21.24 18.69
CA ASP A 654 25.92 21.74 17.69
C ASP A 654 26.66 22.38 16.51
N THR A 655 26.08 22.24 15.32
CA THR A 655 26.63 22.70 14.05
C THR A 655 26.44 24.20 13.81
N THR A 656 25.51 24.85 14.52
CA THR A 656 25.26 26.29 14.35
C THR A 656 24.63 26.93 15.58
N THR A 657 24.80 28.25 15.71
CA THR A 657 24.14 29.08 16.73
C THR A 657 22.79 29.64 16.27
N LEU A 658 22.39 29.35 15.02
CA LEU A 658 21.11 29.78 14.48
C LEU A 658 19.94 29.19 15.26
N LYS A 659 18.92 30.02 15.48
CA LYS A 659 17.67 29.60 16.15
C LYS A 659 16.95 28.55 15.30
N ARG A 660 16.71 27.39 15.91
CA ARG A 660 15.94 26.27 15.37
C ARG A 660 14.91 25.79 16.41
N TYR A 661 13.96 24.99 15.96
CA TYR A 661 12.91 24.43 16.82
C TYR A 661 12.84 22.91 16.78
N CYS A 662 12.83 22.30 15.60
CA CYS A 662 12.62 20.86 15.50
C CYS A 662 13.89 20.12 15.12
N GLU A 663 14.47 20.46 13.98
CA GLU A 663 15.59 19.72 13.39
C GLU A 663 16.94 20.25 13.83
N TYR A 664 17.88 19.34 14.07
CA TYR A 664 19.25 19.61 14.46
C TYR A 664 20.20 18.60 13.83
N VAL A 665 21.39 19.08 13.47
CA VAL A 665 22.54 18.23 13.20
C VAL A 665 23.54 18.49 14.32
N PHE A 666 23.77 17.50 15.16
CA PHE A 666 24.85 17.49 16.14
C PHE A 666 25.97 16.56 15.67
N TYR A 667 27.16 16.73 16.25
CA TYR A 667 28.31 15.91 15.92
C TYR A 667 29.26 15.75 17.09
N ARG A 668 30.17 14.79 17.02
CA ARG A 668 31.27 14.61 17.97
C ARG A 668 32.46 13.99 17.27
N GLY A 669 33.68 14.42 17.62
CA GLY A 669 34.90 13.80 17.09
C GLY A 669 35.14 14.01 15.59
N LEU A 670 34.42 14.94 14.96
CA LEU A 670 34.53 15.31 13.54
C LEU A 670 34.88 16.79 13.41
N GLU A 671 35.45 17.20 12.28
CA GLU A 671 35.70 18.60 11.93
C GLU A 671 34.56 19.10 11.04
N MET A 672 33.74 20.03 11.54
CA MET A 672 32.68 20.67 10.76
C MET A 672 33.28 21.71 9.82
N THR A 673 32.95 21.62 8.53
CA THR A 673 33.50 22.52 7.49
C THR A 673 32.46 23.49 6.95
N LYS A 674 31.19 23.08 6.87
CA LYS A 674 30.11 23.90 6.31
C LYS A 674 28.76 23.50 6.91
N PHE A 675 27.90 24.47 7.15
CA PHE A 675 26.49 24.29 7.50
C PHE A 675 25.62 25.08 6.53
N GLU A 676 24.56 24.46 6.02
CA GLU A 676 23.55 25.05 5.14
C GLU A 676 22.15 24.66 5.60
N ARG A 677 21.18 25.55 5.39
CA ARG A 677 19.77 25.27 5.58
C ARG A 677 18.93 25.98 4.53
N TRP A 678 17.79 25.41 4.19
CA TRP A 678 16.84 26.01 3.24
C TRP A 678 15.41 25.97 3.78
N SER A 679 14.58 26.91 3.34
CA SER A 679 13.18 27.00 3.76
C SER A 679 12.35 25.82 3.25
N CYS A 680 11.26 25.51 3.95
CA CYS A 680 10.29 24.46 3.60
C CYS A 680 9.80 24.48 2.13
N GLY A 681 9.68 25.67 1.52
CA GLY A 681 9.31 25.80 0.12
C GLY A 681 7.94 25.16 -0.16
N GLU A 682 7.82 24.44 -1.28
CA GLU A 682 6.59 23.73 -1.64
C GLU A 682 6.65 22.22 -1.37
N ILE A 683 7.85 21.67 -1.17
CA ILE A 683 8.10 20.22 -1.17
C ILE A 683 7.81 19.57 0.19
N SER A 684 8.13 20.26 1.28
CA SER A 684 7.86 19.82 2.66
C SER A 684 7.35 21.01 3.47
N ASP A 685 6.80 20.75 4.65
CA ASP A 685 6.40 21.76 5.62
C ASP A 685 7.55 22.13 6.60
N THR A 686 8.62 21.33 6.65
CA THR A 686 9.83 21.62 7.43
C THR A 686 10.98 22.18 6.59
N GLU A 687 11.85 22.98 7.22
CA GLU A 687 13.16 23.31 6.64
C GLU A 687 14.00 22.04 6.50
N GLY A 688 15.01 22.06 5.63
CA GLY A 688 16.03 21.01 5.62
C GLY A 688 17.39 21.56 6.00
N GLN A 689 18.23 20.71 6.58
CA GLN A 689 19.57 21.08 7.03
C GLN A 689 20.63 20.14 6.45
N LEU A 690 21.78 20.72 6.08
CA LEU A 690 22.93 20.01 5.52
C LEU A 690 24.21 20.48 6.19
N THR A 691 25.06 19.54 6.59
CA THR A 691 26.36 19.83 7.20
C THR A 691 27.45 18.96 6.59
N ASN A 692 28.61 19.57 6.34
CA ASN A 692 29.80 18.86 5.85
C ASN A 692 30.79 18.62 6.99
N PHE A 693 31.27 17.39 7.10
CA PHE A 693 32.25 16.97 8.09
C PHE A 693 33.46 16.28 7.46
N LYS A 694 34.61 16.44 8.12
CA LYS A 694 35.84 15.67 7.87
C LYS A 694 36.21 14.85 9.10
N ILE A 695 36.87 13.72 8.88
CA ILE A 695 37.50 12.97 9.97
C ILE A 695 38.64 13.82 10.55
N LYS A 696 38.64 14.03 11.87
CA LYS A 696 39.77 14.65 12.56
C LYS A 696 40.97 13.72 12.45
N LYS A 697 42.02 14.11 11.72
CA LYS A 697 43.30 13.39 11.74
C LYS A 697 43.87 13.50 13.16
N SER A 698 44.20 12.38 13.81
CA SER A 698 44.84 12.46 15.12
C SER A 698 46.19 13.17 14.96
N ALA A 699 46.44 14.16 15.81
CA ALA A 699 47.77 14.73 15.97
C ALA A 699 48.65 13.72 16.72
N SER A 700 49.00 12.61 16.06
CA SER A 700 49.90 11.58 16.63
C SER A 700 50.54 10.79 15.50
N GLY A 701 51.49 11.42 14.82
CA GLY A 701 52.32 10.80 13.79
C GLY A 701 53.73 11.37 13.70
N ASP A 702 54.17 12.20 14.65
CA ASP A 702 55.56 12.64 14.76
C ASP A 702 55.88 13.01 16.21
N ALA A 703 56.11 11.99 17.03
CA ALA A 703 56.96 12.04 18.21
C ALA A 703 57.01 10.64 18.83
N THR A 704 57.89 9.77 18.33
CA THR A 704 58.85 8.99 19.13
C THR A 704 59.59 7.97 18.24
N ASN A 705 60.86 8.29 17.99
CA ASN A 705 62.02 7.46 17.65
C ASN A 705 62.01 6.52 16.45
#